data_AF-A0A3P7IXB4-F1
#
_entry.id   AF-A0A3P7IXB4-F1
#
_cell.length_a   1.000
_cell.length_b   1.000
_cell.length_c   1.000
_cell.angle_alpha   90.00
_cell.angle_beta   90.00
_cell.angle_gamma   90.00
#
_symmetry.space_group_name_H-M   'P 1'
#
loop_
_entity.id
_entity.type
_entity.pdbx_description
1 polymer ?
#
loop_
_entity_poly.entity_id
_entity_poly.type
_entity_poly.pdbx_seq_one_letter_code
_entity_poly.pdbx_strand_id
1 'polypeptide(L)'
;MTDVVVQHLIHHTMTRIRCNDLVKKVAIYGHKLAVQLSDRLHIYRQIKGDGESEQLEYTLCERINKAFDCSLLVVCSNHLILCDERRLQCYDHKGLKQREWQLESAIRYIKVIGGPPGRETILIGLREGQVCKLFVDNPFPVQVLKLNGPIKCIDISVTRRHIAVVDDSGICVVFDAKTKEVLFEEPNCNSVAFNNDNEDIICYSGNSKLTVRARGYPGHQQRMFGFVVGFSGNKVYCLHIYAMQAIEVPFSNQLYQYIENKEYQKAYDLACLGVTSEDWQILAKDAIMNLECDIAKKAFARYKDYRNLQLVHEIKEMLAANEPEYLIRAHVLCYEGKFQEAAALYRANGDDNHLDKAVQLITENDWMDLAINVMRKLERSDVDSLRRLANYFIRKSEYNMAARIYGNINDIKAMAQMHVAAGHWTDAFAIADRYPKYIEDRSDVDSLRRLANYFIRKSEYNLAARIYGNINDIKAMAQMHVAAGHWTDNQPFTRHSSETLLNMARYLAAQEPVPNISQVLINYTMARIGRELGAYKLARDTLDRLGNLRVPPRLQRDVELMTVNIRAKPFSDAEDLLPVCHRCGLNNPLTCGMNCVHCKTPFQYSFATFEILPLIEFYIDDDIPAEEAVSLVESEPPLSDSNFNPFQNVAKKSGEIRLNRDDLTRLEKGQVIILHWPEPLKTRFLFNQMPSISVSKCPSCNK
;
A
#
# COMPACT_ATOMS: atom_id res chain seq x y z
N MET A 1 62.91 18.86 -33.32
CA MET A 1 61.97 18.04 -34.12
C MET A 1 60.60 18.18 -33.48
N THR A 2 59.55 18.28 -34.29
CA THR A 2 58.18 18.51 -33.82
C THR A 2 57.35 17.26 -34.00
N ASP A 3 56.54 16.93 -33.01
CA ASP A 3 55.58 15.82 -33.07
C ASP A 3 54.17 16.36 -33.19
N VAL A 4 53.29 15.60 -33.85
CA VAL A 4 51.87 15.93 -33.96
C VAL A 4 51.11 15.13 -32.93
N VAL A 5 50.37 15.83 -32.08
CA VAL A 5 49.43 15.21 -31.15
C VAL A 5 48.02 15.33 -31.72
N VAL A 6 47.36 14.19 -31.89
CA VAL A 6 45.95 14.14 -32.28
C VAL A 6 45.16 13.74 -31.05
N GLN A 7 44.12 14.51 -30.73
CA GLN A 7 43.25 14.27 -29.59
C GLN A 7 41.83 14.07 -30.06
N HIS A 8 41.20 12.98 -29.61
CA HIS A 8 39.77 12.79 -29.75
C HIS A 8 39.06 13.56 -28.63
N LEU A 9 38.42 14.68 -28.97
CA LEU A 9 37.92 15.62 -27.97
C LEU A 9 36.71 15.09 -27.16
N ILE A 10 35.97 14.11 -27.69
CA ILE A 10 34.83 13.48 -27.00
C ILE A 10 35.30 12.41 -26.00
N HIS A 11 36.10 11.42 -26.45
CA HIS A 11 36.61 10.32 -25.63
C HIS A 11 37.85 10.67 -24.80
N HIS A 12 38.39 11.89 -24.94
CA HIS A 12 39.60 12.35 -24.26
C HIS A 12 40.84 11.46 -24.48
N THR A 13 40.85 10.65 -25.54
CA THR A 13 42.02 9.85 -25.96
C THR A 13 42.94 10.70 -26.83
N MET A 14 44.24 10.40 -26.80
CA MET A 14 45.22 11.10 -27.61
C MET A 14 46.27 10.13 -28.15
N THR A 15 46.82 10.46 -29.31
CA THR A 15 47.93 9.75 -29.92
C THR A 15 49.00 10.73 -30.39
N ARG A 16 50.25 10.29 -30.33
CA ARG A 16 51.42 11.10 -30.70
C ARG A 16 52.09 10.50 -31.92
N ILE A 17 52.09 11.26 -33.01
CA ILE A 17 52.75 10.91 -34.25
C ILE A 17 54.12 11.58 -34.27
N ARG A 18 55.17 10.76 -34.23
CA ARG A 18 56.56 11.23 -34.33
C ARG A 18 56.90 11.53 -35.78
N CYS A 19 57.09 12.80 -36.12
CA CYS A 19 57.38 13.21 -37.50
C CYS A 19 58.88 13.27 -37.81
N ASN A 20 59.73 13.39 -36.79
CA ASN A 20 61.20 13.49 -36.91
C ASN A 20 61.69 14.63 -37.84
N ASP A 21 60.86 15.66 -38.04
CA ASP A 21 61.11 16.80 -38.93
C ASP A 21 60.36 18.04 -38.38
N LEU A 22 60.51 19.19 -39.02
CA LEU A 22 59.73 20.39 -38.72
C LEU A 22 58.36 20.32 -39.40
N VAL A 23 57.31 20.26 -38.58
CA VAL A 23 55.92 20.31 -39.01
C VAL A 23 55.57 21.78 -39.28
N LYS A 24 55.31 22.10 -40.54
CA LYS A 24 54.87 23.43 -40.98
C LYS A 24 53.38 23.64 -40.69
N LYS A 25 52.53 22.68 -41.07
CA LYS A 25 51.06 22.74 -40.94
C LYS A 25 50.45 21.36 -40.77
N VAL A 26 49.26 21.34 -40.16
CA VAL A 26 48.43 20.15 -40.02
C VAL A 26 47.01 20.46 -40.47
N ALA A 27 46.32 19.47 -41.05
CA ALA A 27 44.91 19.55 -41.39
C ALA A 27 44.23 18.21 -41.14
N ILE A 28 42.99 18.25 -40.64
CA ILE A 28 42.21 17.05 -40.33
C ILE A 28 40.83 17.11 -41.00
N TYR A 29 40.39 16.00 -41.57
CA TYR A 29 39.05 15.84 -42.14
C TYR A 29 38.59 14.39 -42.09
N GLY A 30 37.50 14.13 -41.37
CA GLY A 30 37.07 12.77 -41.03
C GLY A 30 38.23 11.98 -40.41
N HIS A 31 38.48 10.78 -40.93
CA HIS A 31 39.56 9.91 -40.48
C HIS A 31 40.94 10.25 -41.07
N LYS A 32 41.11 11.38 -41.76
CA LYS A 32 42.39 11.74 -42.42
C LYS A 32 43.09 12.89 -41.74
N LEU A 33 44.40 12.74 -41.58
CA LEU A 33 45.30 13.78 -41.08
C LEU A 33 46.41 14.03 -42.10
N ALA A 34 46.48 15.26 -42.61
CA ALA A 34 47.59 15.73 -43.43
C ALA A 34 48.61 16.46 -42.55
N VAL A 35 49.88 16.09 -42.68
CA VAL A 35 51.01 16.72 -41.98
C VAL A 35 52.00 17.21 -43.03
N GLN A 36 52.14 18.53 -43.14
CA GLN A 36 53.13 19.17 -44.02
C GLN A 36 54.44 19.34 -43.27
N LEU A 37 55.50 18.73 -43.81
CA LEU A 37 56.86 18.85 -43.32
C LEU A 37 57.65 19.87 -44.16
N SER A 38 58.96 19.97 -43.93
CA SER A 38 59.83 20.91 -44.64
C SER A 38 59.90 20.67 -46.15
N ASP A 39 60.03 19.40 -46.57
CA ASP A 39 60.29 18.96 -47.95
C ASP A 39 59.22 17.99 -48.53
N ARG A 40 58.25 17.57 -47.71
CA ARG A 40 57.26 16.54 -48.06
C ARG A 40 55.95 16.69 -47.28
N LEU A 41 54.93 15.95 -47.70
CA LEU A 41 53.63 15.89 -47.03
C LEU A 41 53.24 14.43 -46.75
N HIS A 42 52.84 14.16 -45.53
CA HIS A 42 52.37 12.84 -45.07
C HIS A 42 50.86 12.86 -44.85
N ILE A 43 50.16 11.82 -45.33
CA ILE A 43 48.73 11.64 -45.06
C ILE A 43 48.56 10.38 -44.21
N TYR A 44 48.02 10.56 -43.02
CA TYR A 44 47.66 9.49 -42.10
C TYR A 44 46.16 9.21 -42.16
N ARG A 45 45.78 7.96 -41.86
CA ARG A 45 44.39 7.54 -41.67
C ARG A 45 44.21 6.93 -40.29
N GLN A 46 43.15 7.31 -39.61
CA GLN A 46 42.71 6.70 -38.37
C GLN A 46 42.25 5.25 -38.66
N ILE A 47 42.77 4.29 -37.91
CA ILE A 47 42.34 2.87 -37.97
C ILE A 47 41.42 2.52 -36.81
N LYS A 48 41.69 3.08 -35.62
CA LYS A 48 40.96 2.80 -34.37
C LYS A 48 40.74 4.07 -33.56
N GLY A 49 39.81 4.03 -32.60
CA GLY A 49 39.59 5.12 -31.66
C GLY A 49 38.25 5.84 -31.78
N ASP A 50 37.27 5.24 -32.46
CA ASP A 50 35.90 5.75 -32.50
C ASP A 50 35.06 5.25 -31.28
N GLY A 51 35.57 4.27 -30.53
CA GLY A 51 34.93 3.77 -29.31
C GLY A 51 35.50 4.38 -28.01
N GLU A 52 34.68 4.47 -26.95
CA GLU A 52 35.05 5.09 -25.66
C GLU A 52 36.29 4.50 -24.99
N SER A 53 36.57 3.21 -25.20
CA SER A 53 37.70 2.50 -24.61
C SER A 53 38.82 2.20 -25.61
N GLU A 54 38.70 2.63 -26.86
CA GLU A 54 39.69 2.35 -27.88
C GLU A 54 40.78 3.42 -27.89
N GLN A 55 42.03 2.97 -27.97
CA GLN A 55 43.14 3.89 -28.20
C GLN A 55 43.07 4.44 -29.63
N LEU A 56 43.25 5.76 -29.73
CA LEU A 56 43.31 6.45 -31.02
C LEU A 56 44.59 6.03 -31.76
N GLU A 57 44.42 5.47 -32.96
CA GLU A 57 45.53 4.95 -33.75
C GLU A 57 45.48 5.48 -35.18
N TYR A 58 46.59 6.08 -35.63
CA TYR A 58 46.76 6.59 -36.99
C TYR A 58 47.90 5.87 -37.69
N THR A 59 47.68 5.51 -38.95
CA THR A 59 48.70 4.90 -39.81
C THR A 59 49.00 5.77 -41.01
N LEU A 60 50.26 5.77 -41.42
CA LEU A 60 50.69 6.51 -42.59
C LEU A 60 50.20 5.81 -43.85
N CYS A 61 49.36 6.49 -44.63
CA CYS A 61 48.83 5.97 -45.89
C CYS A 61 49.66 6.41 -47.09
N GLU A 62 49.98 7.71 -47.18
CA GLU A 62 50.63 8.28 -48.36
C GLU A 62 51.78 9.20 -47.97
N ARG A 63 52.83 9.20 -48.80
CA ARG A 63 53.98 10.12 -48.70
C ARG A 63 54.14 10.85 -50.03
N ILE A 64 53.92 12.15 -50.01
CA ILE A 64 54.16 13.01 -51.17
C ILE A 64 55.51 13.70 -50.98
N ASN A 65 56.53 13.20 -51.66
CA ASN A 65 57.90 13.73 -51.62
C ASN A 65 58.03 14.99 -52.50
N LYS A 66 57.27 16.02 -52.15
CA LYS A 66 57.29 17.32 -52.83
C LYS A 66 57.14 18.42 -51.79
N ALA A 67 58.00 19.43 -51.89
CA ALA A 67 57.86 20.63 -51.09
C ALA A 67 56.63 21.42 -51.58
N PHE A 68 55.75 21.72 -50.64
CA PHE A 68 54.61 22.60 -50.87
C PHE A 68 54.77 23.83 -49.99
N ASP A 69 54.49 25.00 -50.55
CA ASP A 69 54.36 26.24 -49.80
C ASP A 69 52.91 26.72 -49.90
N CYS A 70 52.30 26.98 -48.75
CA CYS A 70 50.91 27.39 -48.65
C CYS A 70 50.69 28.18 -47.36
N SER A 71 49.77 29.13 -47.39
CA SER A 71 49.30 29.89 -46.22
C SER A 71 48.31 29.07 -45.39
N LEU A 72 47.45 28.27 -46.04
CA LEU A 72 46.50 27.37 -45.38
C LEU A 72 46.57 25.98 -46.05
N LEU A 73 46.42 24.94 -45.24
CA LEU A 73 46.40 23.54 -45.67
C LEU A 73 45.03 22.95 -45.33
N VAL A 74 44.39 22.31 -46.31
CA VAL A 74 43.11 21.63 -46.15
C VAL A 74 43.20 20.23 -46.72
N VAL A 75 42.60 19.26 -46.03
CA VAL A 75 42.49 17.88 -46.50
C VAL A 75 41.00 17.52 -46.67
N CYS A 76 40.70 16.77 -47.72
CA CYS A 76 39.37 16.24 -48.04
C CYS A 76 39.45 14.70 -48.14
N SER A 77 38.36 14.03 -48.55
CA SER A 77 38.37 12.56 -48.64
C SER A 77 39.36 12.06 -49.69
N ASN A 78 39.48 12.75 -50.83
CA ASN A 78 40.34 12.31 -51.95
C ASN A 78 41.37 13.36 -52.38
N HIS A 79 41.31 14.57 -51.83
CA HIS A 79 42.07 15.72 -52.31
C HIS A 79 42.75 16.47 -51.16
N LEU A 80 43.89 17.09 -51.48
CA LEU A 80 44.57 18.09 -50.68
C LEU A 80 44.39 19.45 -51.34
N ILE A 81 44.08 20.45 -50.53
CA ILE A 81 43.85 21.81 -51.01
C ILE A 81 44.84 22.74 -50.33
N LEU A 82 45.66 23.36 -51.17
CA LEU A 82 46.71 24.29 -50.78
C LEU A 82 46.26 25.69 -51.14
N CYS A 83 46.22 26.55 -50.13
CA CYS A 83 45.91 27.96 -50.30
C CYS A 83 47.20 28.77 -50.33
N ASP A 84 47.34 29.67 -51.29
CA ASP A 84 48.44 30.62 -51.38
C ASP A 84 47.90 31.99 -51.81
N GLU A 85 47.78 32.90 -50.83
CA GLU A 85 47.09 34.18 -50.95
C GLU A 85 45.71 34.11 -51.62
N ARG A 86 45.65 34.32 -52.94
CA ARG A 86 44.43 34.32 -53.77
C ARG A 86 44.23 33.05 -54.58
N ARG A 87 45.20 32.12 -54.54
CA ARG A 87 45.23 30.87 -55.30
C ARG A 87 44.83 29.70 -54.43
N LEU A 88 43.95 28.84 -54.93
CA LEU A 88 43.66 27.53 -54.35
C LEU A 88 44.08 26.45 -55.34
N GLN A 89 44.90 25.52 -54.89
CA GLN A 89 45.36 24.40 -55.71
C GLN A 89 44.86 23.09 -55.13
N CYS A 90 44.17 22.31 -55.95
CA CYS A 90 43.70 20.97 -55.62
C CYS A 90 44.68 19.93 -56.14
N TYR A 91 45.16 19.09 -55.24
CA TYR A 91 46.01 17.94 -55.52
C TYR A 91 45.27 16.67 -55.12
N ASP A 92 45.52 15.57 -55.82
CA ASP A 92 45.18 14.27 -55.27
C ASP A 92 46.17 13.85 -54.17
N HIS A 93 45.86 12.74 -53.50
CA HIS A 93 46.74 12.20 -52.45
C HIS A 93 48.05 11.59 -52.96
N LYS A 94 48.24 11.50 -54.28
CA LYS A 94 49.51 11.12 -54.91
C LYS A 94 50.38 12.35 -55.23
N GLY A 95 49.89 13.56 -54.98
CA GLY A 95 50.60 14.81 -55.23
C GLY A 95 50.49 15.32 -56.66
N LEU A 96 49.58 14.78 -57.48
CA LEU A 96 49.30 15.28 -58.82
C LEU A 96 48.27 16.42 -58.73
N LYS A 97 48.58 17.54 -59.38
CA LYS A 97 47.69 18.70 -59.42
C LYS A 97 46.49 18.37 -60.30
N GLN A 98 45.30 18.41 -59.70
CA GLN A 98 44.03 18.18 -60.37
C GLN A 98 43.42 19.50 -60.86
N ARG A 99 43.58 20.58 -60.08
CA ARG A 99 42.96 21.88 -60.40
C ARG A 99 43.63 23.05 -59.71
N GLU A 100 43.31 24.25 -60.20
CA GLU A 100 43.59 25.52 -59.54
C GLU A 100 42.43 26.49 -59.73
N TRP A 101 42.17 27.29 -58.70
CA TRP A 101 41.22 28.40 -58.72
C TRP A 101 41.95 29.68 -58.34
N GLN A 102 41.62 30.77 -59.03
CA GLN A 102 42.10 32.10 -58.74
C GLN A 102 40.91 32.93 -58.22
N LEU A 103 41.01 33.43 -56.99
CA LEU A 103 40.00 34.28 -56.38
C LEU A 103 40.37 35.77 -56.51
N GLU A 104 39.36 36.62 -56.32
CA GLU A 104 39.49 38.08 -56.50
C GLU A 104 40.46 38.71 -55.48
N SER A 105 40.48 38.19 -54.25
CA SER A 105 41.31 38.70 -53.15
C SER A 105 41.85 37.58 -52.26
N ALA A 106 42.69 37.95 -51.28
CA ALA A 106 43.37 37.00 -50.42
C ALA A 106 42.37 36.24 -49.54
N ILE A 107 42.57 34.93 -49.44
CA ILE A 107 41.77 34.04 -48.61
C ILE A 107 42.19 34.20 -47.15
N ARG A 108 41.23 34.58 -46.31
CA ARG A 108 41.41 34.79 -44.88
C ARG A 108 40.92 33.62 -44.05
N TYR A 109 39.86 32.96 -44.52
CA TYR A 109 39.25 31.84 -43.81
C TYR A 109 38.84 30.74 -44.80
N ILE A 110 39.05 29.48 -44.41
CA ILE A 110 38.67 28.31 -45.21
C ILE A 110 38.14 27.22 -44.29
N LYS A 111 36.98 26.63 -44.62
CA LYS A 111 36.38 25.53 -43.87
C LYS A 111 35.74 24.51 -44.81
N VAL A 112 36.01 23.23 -44.60
CA VAL A 112 35.31 22.15 -45.32
C VAL A 112 33.97 21.93 -44.63
N ILE A 113 32.87 22.05 -45.37
CA ILE A 113 31.49 21.93 -44.84
C ILE A 113 30.85 20.58 -45.20
N GLY A 114 31.65 19.65 -45.74
CA GLY A 114 31.24 18.30 -46.11
C GLY A 114 30.69 18.16 -47.53
N GLY A 115 30.38 16.93 -47.92
CA GLY A 115 29.87 16.54 -49.24
C GLY A 115 30.28 15.09 -49.55
N PRO A 116 29.85 14.55 -50.72
CA PRO A 116 30.30 13.23 -51.14
C PRO A 116 31.83 13.21 -51.33
N PRO A 117 32.51 12.07 -51.08
CA PRO A 117 33.96 11.95 -51.28
C PRO A 117 34.40 12.40 -52.69
N GLY A 118 35.29 13.39 -52.75
CA GLY A 118 35.77 13.98 -54.01
C GLY A 118 34.91 15.11 -54.57
N ARG A 119 33.75 15.41 -53.96
CA ARG A 119 32.84 16.51 -54.31
C ARG A 119 32.49 17.35 -53.08
N GLU A 120 33.42 17.44 -52.13
CA GLU A 120 33.22 18.19 -50.90
C GLU A 120 32.99 19.67 -51.19
N THR A 121 32.19 20.32 -50.36
CA THR A 121 31.99 21.77 -50.42
C THR A 121 32.91 22.45 -49.41
N ILE A 122 33.49 23.56 -49.81
CA ILE A 122 34.42 24.37 -49.04
C ILE A 122 33.88 25.78 -48.99
N LEU A 123 33.81 26.34 -47.80
CA LEU A 123 33.42 27.70 -47.54
C LEU A 123 34.67 28.56 -47.41
N ILE A 124 34.71 29.66 -48.14
CA ILE A 124 35.87 30.52 -48.28
C ILE A 124 35.48 31.95 -47.93
N GLY A 125 36.26 32.58 -47.07
CA GLY A 125 36.14 33.99 -46.71
C GLY A 125 37.32 34.79 -47.23
N LEU A 126 37.00 35.86 -47.94
CA LEU A 126 37.99 36.71 -48.60
C LEU A 126 38.22 38.04 -47.86
N ARG A 127 39.39 38.65 -48.10
CA ARG A 127 39.77 39.95 -47.53
C ARG A 127 38.86 41.10 -47.96
N GLU A 128 38.24 41.00 -49.13
CA GLU A 128 37.27 41.99 -49.62
C GLU A 128 35.84 41.74 -49.10
N GLY A 129 35.65 40.86 -48.11
CA GLY A 129 34.33 40.60 -47.53
C GLY A 129 33.42 39.65 -48.33
N GLN A 130 33.94 39.03 -49.40
CA GLN A 130 33.19 38.07 -50.21
C GLN A 130 33.25 36.68 -49.57
N VAL A 131 32.08 36.03 -49.41
CA VAL A 131 31.94 34.65 -48.95
C VAL A 131 31.59 33.78 -50.16
N CYS A 132 32.39 32.76 -50.42
CA CYS A 132 32.22 31.85 -51.56
C CYS A 132 32.06 30.41 -51.11
N LYS A 133 31.21 29.66 -51.81
CA LYS A 133 31.16 28.19 -51.77
C LYS A 133 31.92 27.64 -52.97
N LEU A 134 32.84 26.74 -52.71
CA LEU A 134 33.62 26.04 -53.72
C LEU A 134 33.33 24.54 -53.62
N PHE A 135 32.94 23.91 -54.71
CA PHE A 135 32.86 22.45 -54.78
C PHE A 135 34.15 21.93 -55.40
N VAL A 136 34.78 20.93 -54.79
CA VAL A 136 36.09 20.44 -55.23
C VAL A 136 36.07 19.94 -56.69
N ASP A 137 34.94 19.40 -57.13
CA ASP A 137 34.72 18.93 -58.50
C ASP A 137 34.24 20.02 -59.47
N ASN A 138 33.87 21.22 -58.99
CA ASN A 138 33.39 22.33 -59.82
C ASN A 138 34.49 23.35 -60.16
N PRO A 139 34.64 23.77 -61.44
CA PRO A 139 35.66 24.73 -61.84
C PRO A 139 35.43 26.15 -61.31
N PHE A 140 34.22 26.52 -60.88
CA PHE A 140 33.90 27.90 -60.50
C PHE A 140 33.48 28.02 -59.03
N PRO A 141 34.06 28.97 -58.27
CA PRO A 141 33.55 29.34 -56.95
C PRO A 141 32.23 30.09 -57.10
N VAL A 142 31.26 29.78 -56.25
CA VAL A 142 29.94 30.42 -56.21
C VAL A 142 29.90 31.42 -55.07
N GLN A 143 29.80 32.70 -55.39
CA GLN A 143 29.61 33.73 -54.36
C GLN A 143 28.25 33.56 -53.67
N VAL A 144 28.26 33.58 -52.34
CA VAL A 144 27.07 33.45 -51.50
C VAL A 144 26.67 34.79 -50.90
N LEU A 145 27.64 35.49 -50.28
CA LEU A 145 27.45 36.78 -49.61
C LEU A 145 28.59 37.74 -49.95
N LYS A 146 28.33 39.04 -49.80
CA LYS A 146 29.33 40.11 -49.89
C LYS A 146 29.07 41.10 -48.76
N LEU A 147 30.06 41.26 -47.89
CA LEU A 147 30.08 42.21 -46.80
C LEU A 147 31.07 43.34 -47.12
N ASN A 148 30.99 44.43 -46.35
CA ASN A 148 31.81 45.63 -46.54
C ASN A 148 33.20 45.54 -45.89
N GLY A 149 33.47 44.51 -45.10
CA GLY A 149 34.72 44.36 -44.34
C GLY A 149 35.41 43.02 -44.57
N PRO A 150 36.71 42.90 -44.27
CA PRO A 150 37.44 41.64 -44.38
C PRO A 150 36.87 40.55 -43.47
N ILE A 151 36.80 39.33 -43.98
CA ILE A 151 36.27 38.20 -43.23
C ILE A 151 37.34 37.63 -42.30
N LYS A 152 36.95 37.43 -41.04
CA LYS A 152 37.78 36.84 -39.98
C LYS A 152 37.41 35.39 -39.68
N CYS A 153 36.11 35.09 -39.58
CA CYS A 153 35.60 33.75 -39.30
C CYS A 153 34.28 33.53 -40.04
N ILE A 154 34.04 32.31 -40.54
CA ILE A 154 32.75 31.93 -41.12
C ILE A 154 32.34 30.59 -40.57
N ASP A 155 31.06 30.45 -40.25
CA ASP A 155 30.46 29.14 -40.10
C ASP A 155 29.11 29.01 -40.82
N ILE A 156 28.70 27.78 -41.07
CA ILE A 156 27.42 27.45 -41.67
C ILE A 156 26.72 26.41 -40.81
N SER A 157 25.40 26.53 -40.72
CA SER A 157 24.58 25.61 -39.97
C SER A 157 24.49 24.22 -40.64
N VAL A 158 24.03 23.22 -39.88
CA VAL A 158 24.00 21.80 -40.27
C VAL A 158 23.18 21.57 -41.54
N THR A 159 21.99 22.16 -41.60
CA THR A 159 21.09 22.08 -42.77
C THR A 159 21.47 23.09 -43.87
N ARG A 160 22.56 23.83 -43.67
CA ARG A 160 23.11 24.84 -44.59
C ARG A 160 22.16 26.01 -44.89
N ARG A 161 21.20 26.25 -44.00
CA ARG A 161 20.21 27.33 -44.11
C ARG A 161 20.70 28.66 -43.57
N HIS A 162 21.65 28.66 -42.65
CA HIS A 162 22.13 29.86 -41.99
C HIS A 162 23.64 29.98 -42.10
N ILE A 163 24.14 31.19 -42.36
CA ILE A 163 25.57 31.47 -42.48
C ILE A 163 25.91 32.57 -41.47
N ALA A 164 26.90 32.31 -40.63
CA ALA A 164 27.43 33.27 -39.68
C ALA A 164 28.79 33.77 -40.16
N VAL A 165 28.96 35.08 -40.17
CA VAL A 165 30.20 35.73 -40.61
C VAL A 165 30.65 36.70 -39.53
N VAL A 166 31.92 36.61 -39.14
CA VAL A 166 32.59 37.61 -38.29
C VAL A 166 33.57 38.36 -39.16
N ASP A 167 33.47 39.69 -39.16
CA ASP A 167 34.39 40.58 -39.87
C ASP A 167 35.60 41.00 -38.99
N ASP A 168 36.54 41.73 -39.58
CA ASP A 168 37.71 42.28 -38.86
C ASP A 168 37.32 43.40 -37.86
N SER A 169 36.14 44.03 -38.01
CA SER A 169 35.63 45.02 -37.04
C SER A 169 35.09 44.36 -35.76
N GLY A 170 34.92 43.03 -35.79
CA GLY A 170 34.44 42.23 -34.69
C GLY A 170 32.92 42.18 -34.61
N ILE A 171 32.21 42.39 -35.71
CA ILE A 171 30.76 42.22 -35.80
C ILE A 171 30.47 40.81 -36.33
N CYS A 172 29.71 40.04 -35.58
CA CYS A 172 29.15 38.77 -36.02
C CYS A 172 27.76 39.00 -36.61
N VAL A 173 27.57 38.67 -37.88
CA VAL A 173 26.28 38.76 -38.58
C VAL A 173 25.85 37.38 -39.01
N VAL A 174 24.60 37.02 -38.71
CA VAL A 174 24.00 35.75 -39.16
C VAL A 174 22.96 36.02 -40.23
N PHE A 175 23.08 35.32 -41.36
CA PHE A 175 22.23 35.47 -42.54
C PHE A 175 21.43 34.21 -42.82
N ASP A 176 20.25 34.36 -43.41
CA ASP A 176 19.60 33.28 -44.14
C ASP A 176 20.33 33.04 -45.47
N ALA A 177 20.75 31.80 -45.73
CA ALA A 177 21.56 31.45 -46.90
C ALA A 177 20.80 31.54 -48.23
N LYS A 178 19.46 31.50 -48.21
CA LYS A 178 18.61 31.61 -49.41
C LYS A 178 18.16 33.06 -49.63
N THR A 179 17.57 33.70 -48.63
CA THR A 179 17.03 35.07 -48.78
C THR A 179 18.11 36.13 -48.67
N LYS A 180 19.26 35.79 -48.05
CA LYS A 180 20.35 36.72 -47.72
C LYS A 180 19.96 37.82 -46.74
N GLU A 181 18.84 37.66 -46.05
CA GLU A 181 18.40 38.58 -45.01
C GLU A 181 19.23 38.38 -43.73
N VAL A 182 19.50 39.48 -43.04
CA VAL A 182 20.17 39.48 -41.74
C VAL A 182 19.18 39.02 -40.68
N LEU A 183 19.53 37.96 -39.96
CA LEU A 183 18.75 37.41 -38.85
C LEU A 183 19.07 38.10 -37.53
N PHE A 184 20.36 38.30 -37.24
CA PHE A 184 20.82 39.09 -36.10
C PHE A 184 22.27 39.52 -36.27
N GLU A 185 22.67 40.53 -35.49
CA GLU A 185 24.03 41.07 -35.42
C GLU A 185 24.49 41.17 -33.96
N GLU A 186 25.75 40.85 -33.71
CA GLU A 186 26.36 40.90 -32.38
C GLU A 186 27.76 41.51 -32.44
N PRO A 187 28.05 42.59 -31.68
CA PRO A 187 29.35 43.24 -31.68
C PRO A 187 30.37 42.48 -30.81
N ASN A 188 31.64 42.90 -30.90
CA ASN A 188 32.76 42.40 -30.09
C ASN A 188 33.05 40.90 -30.24
N CYS A 189 32.75 40.30 -31.38
CA CYS A 189 32.98 38.91 -31.70
C CYS A 189 34.33 38.68 -32.40
N ASN A 190 34.97 37.57 -32.11
CA ASN A 190 36.22 37.15 -32.74
C ASN A 190 36.08 35.87 -33.56
N SER A 191 35.25 34.93 -33.10
CA SER A 191 34.95 33.70 -33.84
C SER A 191 33.54 33.21 -33.50
N VAL A 192 33.01 32.36 -34.37
CA VAL A 192 31.64 31.85 -34.32
C VAL A 192 31.61 30.38 -34.73
N ALA A 193 30.73 29.60 -34.11
CA ALA A 193 30.42 28.24 -34.55
C ALA A 193 28.95 27.88 -34.31
N PHE A 194 28.32 27.25 -35.30
CA PHE A 194 27.01 26.61 -35.13
C PHE A 194 27.16 25.27 -34.42
N ASN A 195 26.13 24.88 -33.67
CA ASN A 195 26.08 23.54 -33.09
C ASN A 195 25.86 22.49 -34.19
N ASN A 196 26.69 21.46 -34.23
CA ASN A 196 26.62 20.40 -35.23
C ASN A 196 25.41 19.47 -35.08
N ASP A 197 24.76 19.47 -33.91
CA ASP A 197 23.65 18.59 -33.57
C ASP A 197 22.30 19.33 -33.54
N ASN A 198 22.33 20.68 -33.43
CA ASN A 198 21.13 21.52 -33.42
C ASN A 198 21.31 22.81 -34.23
N GLU A 199 20.46 22.97 -35.24
CA GLU A 199 20.48 24.06 -36.22
C GLU A 199 20.27 25.46 -35.60
N ASP A 200 19.46 25.56 -34.55
CA ASP A 200 19.00 26.84 -33.98
C ASP A 200 19.93 27.37 -32.88
N ILE A 201 20.99 26.63 -32.56
CA ILE A 201 21.94 26.98 -31.51
C ILE A 201 23.28 27.40 -32.11
N ILE A 202 23.76 28.56 -31.69
CA ILE A 202 25.02 29.15 -32.12
C ILE A 202 25.82 29.63 -30.92
N CYS A 203 27.14 29.54 -31.03
CA CYS A 203 28.04 30.16 -30.05
C CYS A 203 29.06 31.06 -30.73
N TYR A 204 29.46 32.11 -30.03
CA TYR A 204 30.47 33.05 -30.48
C TYR A 204 31.33 33.49 -29.30
N SER A 205 32.60 33.78 -29.59
CA SER A 205 33.55 34.22 -28.57
C SER A 205 34.06 35.61 -28.85
N GLY A 206 34.34 36.36 -27.80
CA GLY A 206 34.82 37.74 -27.90
C GLY A 206 35.00 38.39 -26.54
N ASN A 207 35.94 39.33 -26.41
CA ASN A 207 36.26 40.00 -25.14
C ASN A 207 36.44 39.06 -23.93
N SER A 208 37.09 37.90 -24.14
CA SER A 208 37.27 36.83 -23.11
C SER A 208 35.95 36.26 -22.56
N LYS A 209 34.92 36.23 -23.39
CA LYS A 209 33.61 35.66 -23.09
C LYS A 209 33.17 34.72 -24.19
N LEU A 210 32.45 33.68 -23.80
CA LEU A 210 31.72 32.76 -24.65
C LEU A 210 30.25 33.13 -24.53
N THR A 211 29.60 33.40 -25.65
CA THR A 211 28.16 33.60 -25.69
C THR A 211 27.52 32.43 -26.43
N VAL A 212 26.52 31.81 -25.81
CA VAL A 212 25.70 30.77 -26.45
C VAL A 212 24.29 31.28 -26.59
N ARG A 213 23.76 31.20 -27.81
CA ARG A 213 22.50 31.82 -28.19
C ARG A 213 21.60 30.82 -28.90
N ALA A 214 20.35 30.79 -28.47
CA ALA A 214 19.26 30.19 -29.21
C ALA A 214 18.69 31.21 -30.21
N ARG A 215 18.30 30.75 -31.39
CA ARG A 215 17.70 31.60 -32.42
C ARG A 215 16.48 32.34 -31.86
N GLY A 216 16.43 33.65 -32.07
CA GLY A 216 15.33 34.51 -31.62
C GLY A 216 15.46 35.02 -30.17
N TYR A 217 16.38 34.45 -29.39
CA TYR A 217 16.50 34.73 -27.96
C TYR A 217 17.84 35.38 -27.61
N PRO A 218 17.97 36.08 -26.47
CA PRO A 218 19.24 36.65 -26.05
C PRO A 218 20.22 35.56 -25.65
N GLY A 219 21.50 35.76 -26.01
CA GLY A 219 22.58 34.83 -25.68
C GLY A 219 23.02 34.92 -24.22
N HIS A 220 23.40 33.78 -23.64
CA HIS A 220 23.99 33.72 -22.30
C HIS A 220 25.51 33.75 -22.37
N GLN A 221 26.15 34.52 -21.49
CA GLN A 221 27.59 34.73 -21.48
C GLN A 221 28.27 34.03 -20.31
N GLN A 222 29.38 33.35 -20.58
CA GLN A 222 30.29 32.82 -19.58
C GLN A 222 31.73 33.22 -19.90
N ARG A 223 32.60 33.23 -18.89
CA ARG A 223 34.01 33.56 -19.10
C ARG A 223 34.72 32.43 -19.84
N MET A 224 35.50 32.76 -20.86
CA MET A 224 36.39 31.82 -21.53
C MET A 224 37.66 32.52 -21.98
N PHE A 225 38.67 31.75 -22.36
CA PHE A 225 39.87 32.25 -23.01
C PHE A 225 40.04 31.60 -24.38
N GLY A 226 40.58 32.37 -25.33
CA GLY A 226 40.79 31.91 -26.70
C GLY A 226 39.60 32.15 -27.62
N PHE A 227 39.51 31.34 -28.67
CA PHE A 227 38.50 31.46 -29.71
C PHE A 227 37.76 30.14 -29.90
N VAL A 228 36.46 30.20 -30.11
CA VAL A 228 35.63 29.05 -30.50
C VAL A 228 36.03 28.57 -31.88
N VAL A 229 36.17 27.25 -32.03
CA VAL A 229 36.48 26.58 -33.30
C VAL A 229 35.44 25.54 -33.71
N GLY A 230 34.61 25.07 -32.78
CA GLY A 230 33.53 24.14 -33.07
C GLY A 230 32.58 23.96 -31.90
N PHE A 231 31.39 23.42 -32.18
CA PHE A 231 30.34 23.20 -31.19
C PHE A 231 29.56 21.93 -31.54
N SER A 232 29.47 20.97 -30.61
CA SER A 232 28.69 19.74 -30.78
C SER A 232 28.18 19.26 -29.43
N GLY A 233 26.93 18.77 -29.40
CA GLY A 233 26.21 18.42 -28.19
C GLY A 233 26.16 19.61 -27.24
N ASN A 234 26.56 19.39 -26.00
CA ASN A 234 26.74 20.43 -24.99
C ASN A 234 28.21 20.91 -24.86
N LYS A 235 29.11 20.55 -25.76
CA LYS A 235 30.54 20.88 -25.69
C LYS A 235 30.94 21.89 -26.76
N VAL A 236 31.46 23.03 -26.31
CA VAL A 236 32.12 24.01 -27.16
C VAL A 236 33.63 23.77 -27.14
N TYR A 237 34.23 23.68 -28.31
CA TYR A 237 35.67 23.48 -28.47
C TYR A 237 36.34 24.83 -28.72
N CYS A 238 37.30 25.16 -27.87
CA CYS A 238 37.97 26.44 -27.84
C CYS A 238 39.49 26.24 -28.00
N LEU A 239 40.10 27.03 -28.88
CA LEU A 239 41.55 27.10 -29.03
C LEU A 239 42.09 28.27 -28.20
N HIS A 240 42.88 27.97 -27.18
CA HIS A 240 43.58 28.97 -26.38
C HIS A 240 45.08 28.79 -26.55
N ILE A 241 45.73 29.76 -27.23
CA ILE A 241 47.15 29.74 -27.58
C ILE A 241 47.50 28.51 -28.45
N TYR A 242 47.92 27.41 -27.83
CA TYR A 242 48.28 26.13 -28.49
C TYR A 242 47.51 24.93 -27.94
N ALA A 243 46.57 25.15 -27.00
CA ALA A 243 45.80 24.09 -26.38
C ALA A 243 44.33 24.12 -26.82
N MET A 244 43.81 22.96 -27.19
CA MET A 244 42.37 22.76 -27.42
C MET A 244 41.71 22.39 -26.10
N GLN A 245 40.68 23.14 -25.72
CA GLN A 245 39.88 22.90 -24.53
C GLN A 245 38.43 22.62 -24.93
N ALA A 246 37.82 21.60 -24.32
CA ALA A 246 36.39 21.38 -24.39
C ALA A 246 35.74 22.04 -23.17
N ILE A 247 34.79 22.93 -23.40
CA ILE A 247 34.01 23.61 -22.37
C ILE A 247 32.58 23.08 -22.48
N GLU A 248 32.07 22.48 -21.41
CA GLU A 248 30.66 22.13 -21.32
C GLU A 248 29.84 23.39 -21.06
N VAL A 249 28.80 23.58 -21.87
CA VAL A 249 27.90 24.74 -21.78
C VAL A 249 26.57 24.27 -21.21
N PRO A 250 26.08 24.90 -20.13
CA PRO A 250 24.74 24.63 -19.61
C PRO A 250 23.69 25.23 -20.54
N PHE A 251 22.71 24.41 -20.94
CA PHE A 251 21.61 24.84 -21.80
C PHE A 251 20.35 25.30 -21.04
N SER A 252 20.39 25.35 -19.70
CA SER A 252 19.22 25.69 -18.88
C SER A 252 18.59 27.04 -19.25
N ASN A 253 19.40 28.07 -19.55
CA ASN A 253 18.88 29.38 -19.95
C ASN A 253 18.11 29.33 -21.27
N GLN A 254 18.68 28.70 -22.29
CA GLN A 254 18.03 28.55 -23.60
C GLN A 254 16.80 27.64 -23.51
N LEU A 255 16.83 26.65 -22.62
CA LEU A 255 15.69 25.80 -22.35
C LEU A 255 14.53 26.62 -21.73
N TYR A 256 14.79 27.41 -20.70
CA TYR A 256 13.77 28.26 -20.07
C TYR A 256 13.19 29.27 -21.05
N GLN A 257 14.02 29.86 -21.92
CA GLN A 257 13.54 30.72 -23.01
C GLN A 257 12.56 30.00 -23.94
N TYR A 258 12.83 28.75 -24.35
CA TYR A 258 11.89 27.99 -25.17
C TYR A 258 10.62 27.61 -24.41
N ILE A 259 10.73 27.27 -23.13
CA ILE A 259 9.58 26.92 -22.28
C ILE A 259 8.65 28.13 -22.08
N GLU A 260 9.20 29.30 -21.74
CA GLU A 260 8.43 30.54 -21.55
C GLU A 260 7.63 30.94 -22.80
N ASN A 261 8.17 30.66 -23.99
CA ASN A 261 7.53 30.93 -25.28
C ASN A 261 6.70 29.76 -25.83
N LYS A 262 6.51 28.69 -25.03
CA LYS A 262 5.74 27.49 -25.37
C LYS A 262 6.26 26.73 -26.60
N GLU A 263 7.55 26.84 -26.90
CA GLU A 263 8.22 26.12 -27.99
C GLU A 263 8.75 24.76 -27.53
N TYR A 264 7.85 23.88 -27.07
CA TYR A 264 8.21 22.62 -26.40
C TYR A 264 8.99 21.64 -27.27
N GLN A 265 8.74 21.60 -28.57
CA GLN A 265 9.48 20.73 -29.48
C GLN A 265 10.96 21.13 -29.54
N LYS A 266 11.26 22.43 -29.67
CA LYS A 266 12.64 22.94 -29.66
C LYS A 266 13.29 22.78 -28.28
N ALA A 267 12.52 22.99 -27.22
CA ALA A 267 12.98 22.75 -25.86
C ALA A 267 13.40 21.27 -25.65
N TYR A 268 12.61 20.32 -26.15
CA TYR A 268 12.92 18.90 -26.09
C TYR A 268 14.17 18.53 -26.91
N ASP A 269 14.28 19.06 -28.12
CA ASP A 269 15.43 18.81 -29.00
C ASP A 269 16.73 19.38 -28.39
N LEU A 270 16.66 20.55 -27.76
CA LEU A 270 17.76 21.13 -26.98
C LEU A 270 18.10 20.28 -25.75
N ALA A 271 17.09 19.85 -24.99
CA ALA A 271 17.28 19.03 -23.78
C ALA A 271 17.98 17.70 -24.10
N CYS A 272 17.73 17.13 -25.28
CA CYS A 272 18.40 15.92 -25.76
C CYS A 272 19.91 16.09 -25.97
N LEU A 273 20.41 17.31 -26.18
CA LEU A 273 21.86 17.58 -26.31
C LEU A 273 22.60 17.49 -24.97
N GLY A 274 21.88 17.59 -23.85
CA GLY A 274 22.44 17.52 -22.51
C GLY A 274 21.98 18.69 -21.64
N VAL A 275 20.94 18.45 -20.84
CA VAL A 275 20.51 19.33 -19.73
C VAL A 275 20.49 18.54 -18.42
N THR A 276 20.34 19.25 -17.30
CA THR A 276 20.29 18.60 -15.99
C THR A 276 19.01 17.81 -15.79
N SER A 277 18.98 16.94 -14.79
CA SER A 277 17.75 16.21 -14.43
C SER A 277 16.64 17.14 -13.92
N GLU A 278 17.00 18.26 -13.30
CA GLU A 278 16.06 19.28 -12.85
C GLU A 278 15.43 20.01 -14.03
N ASP A 279 16.23 20.38 -15.03
CA ASP A 279 15.76 20.97 -16.29
C ASP A 279 14.75 20.06 -17.02
N TRP A 280 15.01 18.74 -17.07
CA TRP A 280 14.06 17.77 -17.63
C TRP A 280 12.74 17.74 -16.87
N GLN A 281 12.79 17.83 -15.54
CA GLN A 281 11.61 17.86 -14.70
C GLN A 281 10.79 19.13 -14.96
N ILE A 282 11.45 20.30 -15.11
CA ILE A 282 10.79 21.57 -15.41
C ILE A 282 10.13 21.51 -16.79
N LEU A 283 10.85 21.05 -17.82
CA LEU A 283 10.28 20.88 -19.17
C LEU A 283 9.05 19.95 -19.16
N ALA A 284 9.15 18.81 -18.48
CA ALA A 284 8.07 17.83 -18.46
C ALA A 284 6.82 18.37 -17.74
N LYS A 285 7.01 19.06 -16.60
CA LYS A 285 5.93 19.68 -15.81
C LYS A 285 5.25 20.83 -16.54
N ASP A 286 6.03 21.70 -17.17
CA ASP A 286 5.46 22.83 -17.91
C ASP A 286 4.72 22.36 -19.17
N ALA A 287 5.27 21.37 -19.88
CA ALA A 287 4.63 20.76 -21.04
C ALA A 287 3.28 20.10 -20.69
N ILE A 288 3.22 19.33 -19.59
CA ILE A 288 1.94 18.69 -19.20
C ILE A 288 0.90 19.71 -18.72
N MET A 289 1.33 20.79 -18.05
CA MET A 289 0.43 21.87 -17.63
C MET A 289 -0.16 22.63 -18.81
N ASN A 290 0.57 22.72 -19.92
CA ASN A 290 0.10 23.30 -21.19
C ASN A 290 -0.50 22.24 -22.14
N LEU A 291 -0.81 21.04 -21.65
CA LEU A 291 -1.46 19.94 -22.38
C LEU A 291 -0.65 19.35 -23.55
N GLU A 292 0.65 19.64 -23.63
CA GLU A 292 1.58 19.08 -24.62
C GLU A 292 2.02 17.67 -24.23
N CYS A 293 1.06 16.74 -24.28
CA CYS A 293 1.18 15.39 -23.74
C CYS A 293 2.28 14.55 -24.42
N ASP A 294 2.57 14.78 -25.70
CA ASP A 294 3.59 14.02 -26.44
C ASP A 294 5.01 14.39 -26.00
N ILE A 295 5.26 15.68 -25.78
CA ILE A 295 6.55 16.15 -25.25
C ILE A 295 6.69 15.76 -23.78
N ALA A 296 5.65 15.97 -22.98
CA ALA A 296 5.63 15.54 -21.58
C ALA A 296 5.93 14.04 -21.44
N LYS A 297 5.29 13.18 -22.24
CA LYS A 297 5.55 11.73 -22.27
C LYS A 297 7.03 11.43 -22.55
N LYS A 298 7.59 12.05 -23.60
CA LYS A 298 9.00 11.83 -23.97
C LYS A 298 9.95 12.30 -22.86
N ALA A 299 9.67 13.45 -22.26
CA ALA A 299 10.46 14.03 -21.18
C ALA A 299 10.41 13.18 -19.89
N PHE A 300 9.21 12.78 -19.43
CA PHE A 300 9.07 11.89 -18.27
C PHE A 300 9.68 10.51 -18.50
N ALA A 301 9.64 9.98 -19.72
CA ALA A 301 10.32 8.72 -20.06
C ALA A 301 11.85 8.82 -19.96
N ARG A 302 12.44 9.95 -20.42
CA ARG A 302 13.87 10.22 -20.28
C ARG A 302 14.29 10.39 -18.82
N TYR A 303 13.48 11.10 -18.05
CA TYR A 303 13.67 11.33 -16.61
C TYR A 303 13.28 10.11 -15.74
N LYS A 304 12.70 9.06 -16.33
CA LYS A 304 12.24 7.81 -15.67
C LYS A 304 11.22 8.03 -14.55
N ASP A 305 10.34 9.02 -14.72
CA ASP A 305 9.24 9.27 -13.77
C ASP A 305 7.98 8.50 -14.19
N TYR A 306 7.87 7.27 -13.71
CA TYR A 306 6.75 6.38 -14.03
C TYR A 306 5.41 6.91 -13.51
N ARG A 307 5.41 7.64 -12.38
CA ARG A 307 4.19 8.21 -11.80
C ARG A 307 3.60 9.26 -12.74
N ASN A 308 4.43 10.16 -13.25
CA ASN A 308 3.96 11.19 -14.18
C ASN A 308 3.70 10.65 -15.60
N LEU A 309 4.28 9.51 -15.98
CA LEU A 309 3.89 8.80 -17.20
C LEU A 309 2.45 8.27 -17.13
N GLN A 310 2.02 7.77 -15.96
CA GLN A 310 0.63 7.37 -15.73
C GLN A 310 -0.31 8.58 -15.83
N LEU A 311 0.05 9.71 -15.20
CA LEU A 311 -0.68 10.98 -15.34
C LEU A 311 -0.88 11.38 -16.81
N VAL A 312 0.16 11.27 -17.65
CA VAL A 312 0.04 11.60 -19.08
C VAL A 312 -0.95 10.68 -19.78
N HIS A 313 -1.04 9.41 -19.39
CA HIS A 313 -2.02 8.48 -19.95
C HIS A 313 -3.44 8.88 -19.57
N GLU A 314 -3.68 9.18 -18.29
CA GLU A 314 -4.98 9.64 -17.78
C GLU A 314 -5.42 10.94 -18.44
N ILE A 315 -4.51 11.90 -18.61
CA ILE A 315 -4.81 13.17 -19.31
C ILE A 315 -5.18 12.92 -20.77
N LYS A 316 -4.51 12.00 -21.46
CA LYS A 316 -4.89 11.63 -22.83
C LYS A 316 -6.29 11.03 -22.89
N GLU A 317 -6.70 10.25 -21.89
CA GLU A 317 -8.07 9.74 -21.78
C GLU A 317 -9.08 10.87 -21.49
N MET A 318 -8.76 11.80 -20.59
CA MET A 318 -9.61 12.97 -20.32
C MET A 318 -9.78 13.88 -21.54
N LEU A 319 -8.70 14.09 -22.32
CA LEU A 319 -8.76 14.82 -23.58
C LEU A 319 -9.62 14.07 -24.62
N ALA A 320 -9.53 12.74 -24.67
CA ALA A 320 -10.37 11.93 -25.55
C ALA A 320 -11.86 11.93 -25.13
N ALA A 321 -12.12 12.03 -23.82
CA ALA A 321 -13.45 12.20 -23.24
C ALA A 321 -14.00 13.63 -23.39
N ASN A 322 -13.21 14.56 -23.92
CA ASN A 322 -13.56 15.98 -24.11
C ASN A 322 -13.92 16.71 -22.80
N GLU A 323 -13.25 16.33 -21.71
CA GLU A 323 -13.35 17.02 -20.42
C GLU A 323 -12.83 18.46 -20.54
N PRO A 324 -13.41 19.42 -19.81
CA PRO A 324 -12.99 20.81 -19.88
C PRO A 324 -11.55 20.99 -19.35
N GLU A 325 -10.80 21.88 -20.01
CA GLU A 325 -9.37 22.12 -19.74
C GLU A 325 -9.06 22.45 -18.28
N TYR A 326 -9.97 23.15 -17.59
CA TYR A 326 -9.77 23.49 -16.17
C TYR A 326 -9.75 22.25 -15.27
N LEU A 327 -10.54 21.20 -15.57
CA LEU A 327 -10.51 19.93 -14.82
C LEU A 327 -9.19 19.20 -15.04
N ILE A 328 -8.70 19.19 -16.28
CA ILE A 328 -7.43 18.54 -16.65
C ILE A 328 -6.26 19.24 -15.94
N ARG A 329 -6.22 20.58 -15.96
CA ARG A 329 -5.21 21.36 -15.23
C ARG A 329 -5.29 21.15 -13.73
N ALA A 330 -6.49 21.06 -13.16
CA ALA A 330 -6.65 20.75 -11.74
C ALA A 330 -6.17 19.33 -11.40
N HIS A 331 -6.37 18.35 -12.29
CA HIS A 331 -5.86 16.98 -12.15
C HIS A 331 -4.32 16.97 -12.10
N VAL A 332 -3.66 17.70 -13.00
CA VAL A 332 -2.20 17.91 -13.00
C VAL A 332 -1.74 18.51 -11.67
N LEU A 333 -2.37 19.60 -11.22
CA LEU A 333 -2.01 20.29 -9.97
C LEU A 333 -2.18 19.40 -8.74
N CYS A 334 -3.19 18.52 -8.75
CA CYS A 334 -3.37 17.52 -7.70
C CYS A 334 -2.19 16.53 -7.69
N TYR A 335 -1.79 15.98 -8.84
CA TYR A 335 -0.63 15.11 -8.95
C TYR A 335 0.67 15.76 -8.42
N GLU A 336 0.86 17.06 -8.63
CA GLU A 336 2.00 17.82 -8.09
C GLU A 336 1.91 18.12 -6.59
N GLY A 337 0.74 17.95 -5.97
CA GLY A 337 0.50 18.30 -4.56
C GLY A 337 0.22 19.78 -4.28
N LYS A 338 -0.14 20.54 -5.32
CA LYS A 338 -0.51 21.96 -5.27
C LYS A 338 -2.03 22.14 -5.10
N PHE A 339 -2.56 21.61 -4.00
CA PHE A 339 -4.02 21.58 -3.77
C PHE A 339 -4.66 22.95 -3.66
N GLN A 340 -3.96 23.95 -3.12
CA GLN A 340 -4.51 25.30 -3.01
C GLN A 340 -4.73 25.94 -4.38
N GLU A 341 -3.82 25.69 -5.33
CA GLU A 341 -3.95 26.17 -6.71
C GLU A 341 -5.05 25.40 -7.46
N ALA A 342 -5.14 24.08 -7.28
CA ALA A 342 -6.23 23.27 -7.84
C ALA A 342 -7.61 23.75 -7.30
N ALA A 343 -7.70 23.96 -5.99
CA ALA A 343 -8.90 24.47 -5.32
C ALA A 343 -9.28 25.88 -5.77
N ALA A 344 -8.30 26.76 -6.00
CA ALA A 344 -8.53 28.09 -6.56
C ALA A 344 -9.08 28.01 -8.01
N LEU A 345 -8.59 27.04 -8.79
CA LEU A 345 -8.99 26.83 -10.17
C LEU A 345 -10.43 26.29 -10.29
N TYR A 346 -10.85 25.40 -9.39
CA TYR A 346 -12.26 25.01 -9.26
C TYR A 346 -13.15 26.19 -8.82
N ARG A 347 -12.70 26.97 -7.82
CA ARG A 347 -13.45 28.14 -7.32
C ARG A 347 -13.68 29.19 -8.40
N ALA A 348 -12.66 29.46 -9.23
CA ALA A 348 -12.76 30.42 -10.33
C ALA A 348 -13.80 30.02 -11.40
N ASN A 349 -14.13 28.72 -11.49
CA ASN A 349 -15.08 28.18 -12.46
C ASN A 349 -16.46 27.86 -11.84
N GLY A 350 -16.76 28.36 -10.63
CA GLY A 350 -18.10 28.30 -10.05
C GLY A 350 -18.46 26.99 -9.33
N ASP A 351 -17.48 26.15 -9.01
CA ASP A 351 -17.70 24.94 -8.21
C ASP A 351 -17.66 25.25 -6.71
N ASP A 352 -18.84 25.31 -6.07
CA ASP A 352 -18.96 25.57 -4.62
C ASP A 352 -18.23 24.52 -3.77
N ASN A 353 -18.15 23.27 -4.24
CA ASN A 353 -17.51 22.13 -3.56
C ASN A 353 -16.06 21.84 -4.02
N HIS A 354 -15.32 22.89 -4.33
CA HIS A 354 -13.95 22.87 -4.89
C HIS A 354 -12.92 21.99 -4.16
N LEU A 355 -12.92 21.95 -2.82
CA LEU A 355 -12.01 21.12 -2.04
C LEU A 355 -12.44 19.65 -2.02
N ASP A 356 -13.74 19.37 -1.98
CA ASP A 356 -14.27 18.00 -1.99
C ASP A 356 -14.02 17.31 -3.33
N LYS A 357 -14.10 18.02 -4.47
CA LYS A 357 -13.74 17.48 -5.79
C LYS A 357 -12.25 17.16 -5.90
N ALA A 358 -11.38 18.02 -5.39
CA ALA A 358 -9.94 17.75 -5.36
C ALA A 358 -9.64 16.51 -4.50
N VAL A 359 -10.24 16.41 -3.31
CA VAL A 359 -10.10 15.22 -2.45
C VAL A 359 -10.71 13.98 -3.12
N GLN A 360 -11.85 14.11 -3.78
CA GLN A 360 -12.49 13.03 -4.52
C GLN A 360 -11.55 12.44 -5.57
N LEU A 361 -10.95 13.27 -6.42
CA LEU A 361 -9.97 12.82 -7.42
C LEU A 361 -8.79 12.07 -6.78
N ILE A 362 -8.27 12.56 -5.66
CA ILE A 362 -7.16 11.91 -4.95
C ILE A 362 -7.57 10.54 -4.40
N THR A 363 -8.79 10.45 -3.86
CA THR A 363 -9.31 9.20 -3.29
C THR A 363 -9.73 8.18 -4.36
N GLU A 364 -10.20 8.64 -5.52
CA GLU A 364 -10.61 7.78 -6.64
C GLU A 364 -9.40 7.20 -7.39
N ASN A 365 -8.33 7.99 -7.55
CA ASN A 365 -7.10 7.56 -8.21
C ASN A 365 -6.06 6.92 -7.28
N ASP A 366 -6.42 6.71 -6.01
CA ASP A 366 -5.65 5.93 -5.04
C ASP A 366 -4.26 6.49 -4.66
N TRP A 367 -4.11 7.81 -4.65
CA TRP A 367 -2.81 8.45 -4.37
C TRP A 367 -2.54 8.61 -2.87
N MET A 368 -2.10 7.53 -2.22
CA MET A 368 -1.86 7.47 -0.76
C MET A 368 -0.91 8.56 -0.23
N ASP A 369 0.27 8.74 -0.82
CA ASP A 369 1.25 9.74 -0.37
C ASP A 369 0.69 11.17 -0.45
N LEU A 370 -0.15 11.40 -1.45
CA LEU A 370 -0.76 12.68 -1.71
C LEU A 370 -1.91 12.95 -0.73
N ALA A 371 -2.74 11.94 -0.45
CA ALA A 371 -3.77 11.98 0.58
C ALA A 371 -3.20 12.37 1.96
N ILE A 372 -2.02 11.86 2.32
CA ILE A 372 -1.32 12.21 3.57
C ILE A 372 -0.92 13.70 3.59
N ASN A 373 -0.44 14.22 2.46
CA ASN A 373 -0.04 15.62 2.34
C ASN A 373 -1.26 16.56 2.41
N VAL A 374 -2.38 16.18 1.78
CA VAL A 374 -3.66 16.91 1.89
C VAL A 374 -4.13 16.95 3.33
N MET A 375 -4.12 15.82 4.02
CA MET A 375 -4.54 15.72 5.44
C MET A 375 -3.83 16.75 6.34
N ARG A 376 -2.57 17.07 6.07
CA ARG A 376 -1.78 18.03 6.85
C ARG A 376 -2.10 19.49 6.53
N LYS A 377 -2.62 19.76 5.34
CA LYS A 377 -2.85 21.12 4.81
C LYS A 377 -4.32 21.58 4.92
N LEU A 378 -5.27 20.64 5.07
CA LEU A 378 -6.70 20.96 5.23
C LEU A 378 -6.98 21.65 6.57
N GLU A 379 -7.89 22.63 6.56
CA GLU A 379 -8.35 23.32 7.76
C GLU A 379 -9.45 22.53 8.47
N ARG A 380 -9.64 22.77 9.77
CA ARG A 380 -10.67 22.06 10.57
C ARG A 380 -12.11 22.37 10.13
N SER A 381 -12.32 23.46 9.41
CA SER A 381 -13.61 23.88 8.84
C SER A 381 -14.06 23.02 7.65
N ASP A 382 -13.15 22.32 6.97
CA ASP A 382 -13.43 21.57 5.74
C ASP A 382 -13.93 20.14 6.06
N VAL A 383 -15.03 20.06 6.81
CA VAL A 383 -15.53 18.81 7.42
C VAL A 383 -15.81 17.72 6.38
N ASP A 384 -16.45 18.06 5.25
CA ASP A 384 -16.83 17.07 4.23
C ASP A 384 -15.61 16.47 3.51
N SER A 385 -14.64 17.32 3.15
CA SER A 385 -13.37 16.91 2.54
C SER A 385 -12.55 16.03 3.49
N LEU A 386 -12.48 16.40 4.77
CA LEU A 386 -11.81 15.61 5.80
C LEU A 386 -12.52 14.27 6.02
N ARG A 387 -13.85 14.23 6.04
CA ARG A 387 -14.62 12.98 6.18
C ARG A 387 -14.40 12.04 4.99
N ARG A 388 -14.37 12.56 3.75
CA ARG A 388 -14.05 11.77 2.55
C ARG A 388 -12.64 11.17 2.61
N LEU A 389 -11.67 11.97 3.03
CA LEU A 389 -10.28 11.53 3.19
C LEU A 389 -10.13 10.48 4.29
N ALA A 390 -10.84 10.63 5.41
CA ALA A 390 -10.88 9.62 6.47
C ALA A 390 -11.45 8.30 5.97
N ASN A 391 -12.56 8.32 5.21
CA ASN A 391 -13.14 7.12 4.60
C ASN A 391 -12.17 6.43 3.63
N TYR A 392 -11.38 7.19 2.88
CA TYR A 392 -10.33 6.64 2.03
C TYR A 392 -9.24 5.92 2.84
N PHE A 393 -8.72 6.54 3.91
CA PHE A 393 -7.75 5.90 4.79
C PHE A 393 -8.31 4.64 5.49
N ILE A 394 -9.60 4.62 5.84
CA ILE A 394 -10.28 3.42 6.35
C ILE A 394 -10.24 2.29 5.32
N ARG A 395 -10.57 2.58 4.05
CA ARG A 395 -10.51 1.56 2.97
C ARG A 395 -9.10 1.02 2.77
N LYS A 396 -8.07 1.81 3.08
CA LYS A 396 -6.65 1.41 3.06
C LYS A 396 -6.13 0.77 4.34
N SER A 397 -6.99 0.57 5.34
CA SER A 397 -6.60 0.04 6.66
C SER A 397 -5.63 0.95 7.43
N GLU A 398 -5.58 2.24 7.10
CA GLU A 398 -4.71 3.25 7.71
C GLU A 398 -5.46 4.02 8.81
N TYR A 399 -5.88 3.28 9.82
CA TYR A 399 -6.79 3.75 10.87
C TYR A 399 -6.20 4.85 11.74
N ASN A 400 -4.88 4.90 11.92
CA ASN A 400 -4.21 5.96 12.68
C ASN A 400 -4.36 7.34 12.01
N MET A 401 -4.31 7.39 10.69
CA MET A 401 -4.47 8.62 9.93
C MET A 401 -5.92 9.08 9.95
N ALA A 402 -6.86 8.15 9.74
CA ALA A 402 -8.30 8.42 9.87
C ALA A 402 -8.69 8.88 11.30
N ALA A 403 -8.11 8.30 12.36
CA ALA A 403 -8.33 8.73 13.75
C ALA A 403 -7.88 10.17 13.98
N ARG A 404 -6.72 10.58 13.41
CA ARG A 404 -6.24 11.97 13.49
C ARG A 404 -7.19 12.93 12.80
N ILE A 405 -7.76 12.55 11.67
CA ILE A 405 -8.74 13.38 10.95
C ILE A 405 -10.02 13.53 11.78
N TYR A 406 -10.62 12.42 12.24
CA TYR A 406 -11.83 12.49 13.06
C TYR A 406 -11.62 13.26 14.36
N GLY A 407 -10.43 13.15 14.98
CA GLY A 407 -10.04 13.99 16.10
C GLY A 407 -9.97 15.48 15.76
N ASN A 408 -9.46 15.84 14.58
CA ASN A 408 -9.38 17.24 14.13
C ASN A 408 -10.76 17.87 13.88
N ILE A 409 -11.71 17.10 13.32
CA ILE A 409 -13.10 17.55 13.12
C ILE A 409 -13.99 17.34 14.36
N ASN A 410 -13.43 16.83 15.45
CA ASN A 410 -14.13 16.48 16.69
C ASN A 410 -15.32 15.53 16.51
N ASP A 411 -15.26 14.66 15.49
CA ASP A 411 -16.27 13.63 15.22
C ASP A 411 -15.89 12.33 15.96
N ILE A 412 -16.03 12.37 17.28
CA ILE A 412 -15.65 11.28 18.19
C ILE A 412 -16.48 10.02 17.91
N LYS A 413 -17.74 10.19 17.44
CA LYS A 413 -18.63 9.08 17.08
C LYS A 413 -18.09 8.32 15.87
N ALA A 414 -17.74 9.01 14.78
CA ALA A 414 -17.15 8.38 13.61
C ALA A 414 -15.77 7.74 13.92
N MET A 415 -14.95 8.39 14.76
CA MET A 415 -13.67 7.83 15.21
C MET A 415 -13.84 6.50 15.97
N ALA A 416 -14.79 6.46 16.91
CA ALA A 416 -15.07 5.25 17.69
C ALA A 416 -15.61 4.13 16.80
N GLN A 417 -16.59 4.43 15.95
CA GLN A 417 -17.17 3.47 15.00
C GLN A 417 -16.11 2.91 14.04
N MET A 418 -15.16 3.73 13.60
CA MET A 418 -14.05 3.28 12.78
C MET A 418 -13.16 2.26 13.50
N HIS A 419 -12.65 2.56 14.70
CA HIS A 419 -11.80 1.62 15.44
C HIS A 419 -12.53 0.33 15.80
N VAL A 420 -13.83 0.44 16.07
CA VAL A 420 -14.74 -0.68 16.25
C VAL A 420 -14.84 -1.56 15.00
N ALA A 421 -15.15 -0.97 13.84
CA ALA A 421 -15.25 -1.69 12.57
C ALA A 421 -13.91 -2.32 12.14
N ALA A 422 -12.79 -1.66 12.46
CA ALA A 422 -11.43 -2.15 12.23
C ALA A 422 -11.00 -3.28 13.19
N GLY A 423 -11.73 -3.50 14.28
CA GLY A 423 -11.30 -4.40 15.34
C GLY A 423 -10.12 -3.89 16.18
N HIS A 424 -9.84 -2.58 16.15
CA HIS A 424 -8.79 -1.91 16.92
C HIS A 424 -9.31 -1.54 18.31
N TRP A 425 -9.55 -2.58 19.09
CA TRP A 425 -10.25 -2.53 20.35
C TRP A 425 -9.54 -1.69 21.42
N THR A 426 -8.21 -1.77 21.52
CA THR A 426 -7.42 -0.99 22.49
C THR A 426 -7.66 0.52 22.38
N ASP A 427 -7.73 1.02 21.15
CA ASP A 427 -7.91 2.44 20.86
C ASP A 427 -9.37 2.86 20.99
N ALA A 428 -10.30 2.01 20.52
CA ALA A 428 -11.74 2.21 20.72
C ALA A 428 -12.08 2.37 22.22
N PHE A 429 -11.40 1.61 23.10
CA PHE A 429 -11.66 1.63 24.54
C PHE A 429 -10.98 2.78 25.25
N ALA A 430 -9.80 3.20 24.78
CA ALA A 430 -9.18 4.43 25.24
C ALA A 430 -10.02 5.67 24.88
N ILE A 431 -10.72 5.66 23.73
CA ILE A 431 -11.65 6.72 23.34
C ILE A 431 -12.90 6.68 24.22
N ALA A 432 -13.45 5.50 24.47
CA ALA A 432 -14.60 5.31 25.35
C ALA A 432 -14.32 5.83 26.78
N ASP A 433 -13.17 5.47 27.35
CA ASP A 433 -12.75 5.91 28.69
C ASP A 433 -12.60 7.44 28.79
N ARG A 434 -12.06 8.08 27.74
CA ARG A 434 -11.91 9.55 27.69
C ARG A 434 -13.22 10.29 27.43
N TYR A 435 -14.18 9.69 26.73
CA TYR A 435 -15.45 10.32 26.37
C TYR A 435 -16.66 9.44 26.72
N PRO A 436 -16.99 9.30 28.02
CA PRO A 436 -18.04 8.39 28.48
C PRO A 436 -19.44 8.70 27.94
N LYS A 437 -19.70 9.97 27.57
CA LYS A 437 -20.99 10.44 27.03
C LYS A 437 -21.42 9.78 25.72
N TYR A 438 -20.51 9.18 24.96
CA TYR A 438 -20.82 8.56 23.66
C TYR A 438 -21.00 7.03 23.73
N ILE A 439 -20.91 6.43 24.92
CA ILE A 439 -21.03 4.97 25.15
C ILE A 439 -22.50 4.51 25.28
N GLU A 440 -23.45 5.44 25.41
CA GLU A 440 -24.85 5.11 25.74
C GLU A 440 -25.69 4.61 24.54
N ASP A 441 -25.12 4.59 23.33
CA ASP A 441 -25.83 4.12 22.14
C ASP A 441 -25.82 2.57 22.08
N ARG A 442 -26.97 1.94 22.38
CA ARG A 442 -27.20 0.47 22.43
C ARG A 442 -27.01 -0.27 21.09
N SER A 443 -26.57 0.39 20.03
CA SER A 443 -26.70 -0.11 18.66
C SER A 443 -25.64 -1.11 18.22
N ASP A 444 -24.52 -1.29 18.96
CA ASP A 444 -23.44 -2.17 18.53
C ASP A 444 -22.93 -3.14 19.61
N VAL A 445 -23.65 -4.27 19.75
CA VAL A 445 -23.45 -5.30 20.80
C VAL A 445 -22.10 -6.01 20.69
N ASP A 446 -21.59 -6.24 19.47
CA ASP A 446 -20.33 -6.99 19.27
C ASP A 446 -19.11 -6.17 19.72
N SER A 447 -19.22 -4.85 19.60
CA SER A 447 -18.20 -3.88 19.93
C SER A 447 -18.03 -3.71 21.44
N LEU A 448 -19.15 -3.66 22.14
CA LEU A 448 -19.22 -3.68 23.60
C LEU A 448 -18.76 -5.04 24.18
N ARG A 449 -19.04 -6.16 23.52
CA ARG A 449 -18.54 -7.50 23.92
C ARG A 449 -17.01 -7.57 23.86
N ARG A 450 -16.40 -7.02 22.80
CA ARG A 450 -14.94 -6.97 22.68
C ARG A 450 -14.32 -5.96 23.66
N LEU A 451 -15.07 -4.91 24.06
CA LEU A 451 -14.77 -3.96 25.15
C LEU A 451 -14.55 -4.65 26.47
N ALA A 452 -15.53 -5.45 26.84
CA ALA A 452 -15.45 -6.27 28.04
C ALA A 452 -14.25 -7.24 27.96
N ASN A 453 -13.99 -7.88 26.82
CA ASN A 453 -12.83 -8.78 26.65
C ASN A 453 -11.45 -8.11 26.78
N TYR A 454 -11.30 -6.83 26.44
CA TYR A 454 -10.05 -6.11 26.69
C TYR A 454 -9.86 -5.76 28.16
N PHE A 455 -10.91 -5.29 28.84
CA PHE A 455 -10.84 -5.04 30.28
C PHE A 455 -10.52 -6.32 31.06
N ILE A 456 -10.99 -7.49 30.59
CA ILE A 456 -10.58 -8.81 31.10
C ILE A 456 -9.07 -9.02 30.97
N ARG A 457 -8.47 -8.74 29.80
CA ARG A 457 -7.02 -8.88 29.59
C ARG A 457 -6.20 -7.93 30.48
N LYS A 458 -6.73 -6.77 30.81
CA LYS A 458 -6.14 -5.78 31.73
C LYS A 458 -6.38 -6.11 33.21
N SER A 459 -7.07 -7.21 33.54
CA SER A 459 -7.47 -7.62 34.89
C SER A 459 -8.47 -6.68 35.59
N GLU A 460 -9.19 -5.84 34.83
CA GLU A 460 -10.24 -4.95 35.35
C GLU A 460 -11.64 -5.57 35.19
N TYR A 461 -11.88 -6.65 35.96
CA TYR A 461 -13.08 -7.48 35.83
C TYR A 461 -14.40 -6.76 36.18
N ASN A 462 -14.37 -5.72 37.02
CA ASN A 462 -15.56 -4.97 37.43
C ASN A 462 -16.13 -4.10 36.29
N LEU A 463 -15.27 -3.49 35.48
CA LEU A 463 -15.69 -2.71 34.32
C LEU A 463 -16.19 -3.63 33.20
N ALA A 464 -15.51 -4.75 32.97
CA ALA A 464 -15.95 -5.80 32.05
C ALA A 464 -17.33 -6.38 32.45
N ALA A 465 -17.59 -6.60 33.74
CA ALA A 465 -18.89 -7.04 34.25
C ALA A 465 -20.00 -6.01 33.98
N ARG A 466 -19.74 -4.72 34.22
CA ARG A 466 -20.71 -3.65 33.91
C ARG A 466 -21.06 -3.61 32.42
N ILE A 467 -20.06 -3.76 31.55
CA ILE A 467 -20.27 -3.74 30.10
C ILE A 467 -21.08 -4.97 29.67
N TYR A 468 -20.70 -6.17 30.11
CA TYR A 468 -21.46 -7.38 29.81
C TYR A 468 -22.89 -7.33 30.35
N GLY A 469 -23.11 -6.69 31.50
CA GLY A 469 -24.44 -6.45 32.07
C GLY A 469 -25.26 -5.49 31.22
N ASN A 470 -24.65 -4.40 30.74
CA ASN A 470 -25.31 -3.42 29.88
C ASN A 470 -25.73 -4.02 28.51
N ILE A 471 -24.95 -4.95 27.95
CA ILE A 471 -25.33 -5.69 26.72
C ILE A 471 -26.15 -6.95 26.99
N ASN A 472 -26.47 -7.24 28.25
CA ASN A 472 -27.21 -8.42 28.69
C ASN A 472 -26.59 -9.76 28.22
N ASP A 473 -25.26 -9.80 28.06
CA ASP A 473 -24.52 -10.97 27.60
C ASP A 473 -24.02 -11.80 28.80
N ILE A 474 -24.99 -12.48 29.39
CA ILE A 474 -24.83 -13.27 30.62
C ILE A 474 -23.81 -14.41 30.43
N LYS A 475 -23.69 -14.95 29.21
CA LYS A 475 -22.79 -16.06 28.89
C LYS A 475 -21.32 -15.63 28.93
N ALA A 476 -20.98 -14.50 28.31
CA ALA A 476 -19.61 -14.00 28.30
C ALA A 476 -19.18 -13.47 29.68
N MET A 477 -20.12 -12.89 30.43
CA MET A 477 -19.91 -12.54 31.84
C MET A 477 -19.58 -13.77 32.69
N ALA A 478 -20.32 -14.87 32.53
CA ALA A 478 -20.06 -16.12 33.24
C ALA A 478 -18.69 -16.70 32.89
N GLN A 479 -18.32 -16.70 31.61
CA GLN A 479 -17.01 -17.18 31.14
C GLN A 479 -15.85 -16.33 31.71
N MET A 480 -16.03 -15.02 31.83
CA MET A 480 -15.06 -14.14 32.48
C MET A 480 -14.82 -14.52 33.95
N HIS A 481 -15.89 -14.65 34.75
CA HIS A 481 -15.76 -14.98 36.17
C HIS A 481 -15.11 -16.35 36.40
N VAL A 482 -15.37 -17.31 35.50
CA VAL A 482 -14.71 -18.62 35.49
C VAL A 482 -13.22 -18.50 35.14
N ALA A 483 -12.85 -17.71 34.11
CA ALA A 483 -11.47 -17.52 33.69
C ALA A 483 -10.61 -16.75 34.70
N ALA A 484 -11.21 -15.79 35.42
CA ALA A 484 -10.55 -14.99 36.46
C ALA A 484 -10.31 -15.76 37.78
N GLY A 485 -10.78 -17.01 37.90
CA GLY A 485 -10.67 -17.81 39.12
C GLY A 485 -11.59 -17.35 40.26
N HIS A 486 -12.41 -16.32 40.05
CA HIS A 486 -13.36 -15.77 41.03
C HIS A 486 -14.70 -16.54 41.07
N TRP A 487 -14.70 -17.85 40.80
CA TRP A 487 -15.92 -18.67 40.80
C TRP A 487 -16.39 -19.07 42.20
N THR A 488 -15.53 -18.97 43.21
CA THR A 488 -15.81 -19.36 44.59
C THR A 488 -16.32 -18.22 45.46
N ASP A 489 -15.92 -16.98 45.16
CA ASP A 489 -16.18 -15.86 46.07
C ASP A 489 -17.52 -15.16 45.75
N ASN A 490 -18.06 -15.38 44.56
CA ASN A 490 -19.44 -15.03 44.20
C ASN A 490 -19.91 -16.01 43.12
N GLN A 491 -20.73 -16.99 43.46
CA GLN A 491 -21.45 -17.82 42.48
C GLN A 491 -22.57 -16.97 41.87
N PRO A 492 -22.44 -16.42 40.64
CA PRO A 492 -23.46 -15.53 40.13
C PRO A 492 -24.64 -16.31 39.52
N PHE A 493 -24.60 -17.65 39.48
CA PHE A 493 -25.49 -18.47 38.65
C PHE A 493 -25.89 -19.84 39.24
N THR A 494 -26.07 -19.99 40.55
CA THR A 494 -26.82 -21.15 41.09
C THR A 494 -28.29 -20.75 41.23
N ARG A 495 -29.12 -21.14 40.24
CA ARG A 495 -30.60 -20.92 40.29
C ARG A 495 -31.31 -21.85 41.30
N HIS A 496 -30.60 -22.81 41.89
CA HIS A 496 -31.16 -23.87 42.72
C HIS A 496 -30.73 -23.72 44.17
N SER A 497 -31.62 -24.09 45.10
CA SER A 497 -31.32 -24.10 46.54
C SER A 497 -30.24 -25.14 46.87
N SER A 498 -29.55 -24.95 47.99
CA SER A 498 -28.57 -25.91 48.51
C SER A 498 -29.17 -27.32 48.67
N GLU A 499 -30.44 -27.42 49.08
CA GLU A 499 -31.17 -28.69 49.19
C GLU A 499 -31.36 -29.36 47.84
N THR A 500 -31.75 -28.60 46.81
CA THR A 500 -31.92 -29.12 45.44
C THR A 500 -30.59 -29.66 44.90
N LEU A 501 -29.49 -28.94 45.12
CA LEU A 501 -28.15 -29.38 44.71
C LEU A 501 -27.71 -30.64 45.44
N LEU A 502 -28.03 -30.75 46.74
CA LEU A 502 -27.77 -31.96 47.52
C LEU A 502 -28.57 -33.15 46.98
N ASN A 503 -29.85 -32.95 46.66
CA ASN A 503 -30.74 -33.98 46.12
C ASN A 503 -30.30 -34.45 44.73
N MET A 504 -29.90 -33.53 43.84
CA MET A 504 -29.30 -33.85 42.54
C MET A 504 -28.04 -34.72 42.70
N ALA A 505 -27.14 -34.32 43.60
CA ALA A 505 -25.90 -35.04 43.82
C ALA A 505 -26.15 -36.44 44.42
N ARG A 506 -27.12 -36.57 45.34
CA ARG A 506 -27.54 -37.85 45.91
C ARG A 506 -28.15 -38.78 44.86
N TYR A 507 -29.03 -38.24 44.00
CA TYR A 507 -29.62 -39.00 42.90
C TYR A 507 -28.52 -39.56 41.98
N LEU A 508 -27.57 -38.72 41.56
CA LEU A 508 -26.46 -39.15 40.72
C LEU A 508 -25.54 -40.18 41.40
N ALA A 509 -25.30 -40.04 42.71
CA ALA A 509 -24.46 -40.97 43.47
C ALA A 509 -25.11 -42.35 43.69
N ALA A 510 -26.43 -42.44 43.61
CA ALA A 510 -27.17 -43.69 43.76
C ALA A 510 -27.48 -44.38 42.42
N GLN A 511 -27.13 -43.76 41.29
CA GLN A 511 -27.18 -44.36 39.95
C GLN A 511 -25.85 -45.04 39.61
N GLU A 512 -25.85 -45.87 38.57
CA GLU A 512 -24.60 -46.41 38.03
C GLU A 512 -23.68 -45.27 37.53
N PRO A 513 -22.34 -45.40 37.68
CA PRO A 513 -21.42 -44.35 37.27
C PRO A 513 -21.55 -44.02 35.78
N VAL A 514 -22.09 -42.84 35.48
CA VAL A 514 -22.24 -42.38 34.09
C VAL A 514 -20.88 -41.98 33.53
N PRO A 515 -20.51 -42.43 32.32
CA PRO A 515 -19.28 -42.02 31.66
C PRO A 515 -19.17 -40.50 31.57
N ASN A 516 -17.97 -39.96 31.74
CA ASN A 516 -17.66 -38.52 31.68
C ASN A 516 -18.25 -37.63 32.79
N ILE A 517 -18.95 -38.18 33.79
CA ILE A 517 -19.35 -37.44 34.99
C ILE A 517 -18.35 -37.74 36.12
N SER A 518 -17.73 -36.70 36.66
CA SER A 518 -16.74 -36.86 37.73
C SER A 518 -17.40 -37.26 39.05
N GLN A 519 -17.15 -38.49 39.47
CA GLN A 519 -17.55 -38.99 40.80
C GLN A 519 -16.93 -38.15 41.94
N VAL A 520 -15.73 -37.57 41.72
CA VAL A 520 -15.11 -36.69 42.71
C VAL A 520 -15.93 -35.42 42.91
N LEU A 521 -16.46 -34.81 41.84
CA LEU A 521 -17.25 -33.58 41.97
C LEU A 521 -18.61 -33.84 42.61
N ILE A 522 -19.24 -34.97 42.31
CA ILE A 522 -20.51 -35.38 42.96
C ILE A 522 -20.28 -35.53 44.46
N ASN A 523 -19.31 -36.34 44.88
CA ASN A 523 -19.04 -36.57 46.30
C ASN A 523 -18.53 -35.30 47.01
N TYR A 524 -17.73 -34.44 46.35
CA TYR A 524 -17.31 -33.15 46.89
C TYR A 524 -18.50 -32.23 47.15
N THR A 525 -19.45 -32.17 46.21
CA THR A 525 -20.67 -31.36 46.35
C THR A 525 -21.53 -31.87 47.50
N MET A 526 -21.70 -33.19 47.62
CA MET A 526 -22.43 -33.80 48.74
C MET A 526 -21.75 -33.53 50.09
N ALA A 527 -20.42 -33.64 50.18
CA ALA A 527 -19.68 -33.37 51.40
C ALA A 527 -19.78 -31.89 51.83
N ARG A 528 -19.59 -30.97 50.88
CA ARG A 528 -19.61 -29.53 51.15
C ARG A 528 -21.00 -29.05 51.54
N ILE A 529 -22.00 -29.32 50.71
CA ILE A 529 -23.38 -28.89 50.93
C ILE A 529 -24.02 -29.66 52.09
N GLY A 530 -23.77 -30.96 52.21
CA GLY A 530 -24.26 -31.76 53.33
C GLY A 530 -23.75 -31.23 54.68
N ARG A 531 -22.50 -30.78 54.75
CA ARG A 531 -21.97 -30.11 55.95
C ARG A 531 -22.66 -28.77 56.23
N GLU A 532 -22.96 -27.98 55.20
CA GLU A 532 -23.68 -26.70 55.33
C GLU A 532 -25.12 -26.89 55.84
N LEU A 533 -25.82 -27.93 55.37
CA LEU A 533 -27.20 -28.25 55.74
C LEU A 533 -27.36 -29.11 57.01
N GLY A 534 -26.26 -29.54 57.64
CA GLY A 534 -26.30 -30.38 58.84
C GLY A 534 -26.48 -31.89 58.61
N ALA A 535 -26.33 -32.36 57.37
CA ALA A 535 -26.22 -33.78 57.02
C ALA A 535 -24.79 -34.31 57.25
N TYR A 536 -24.37 -34.35 58.53
CA TYR A 536 -22.99 -34.64 58.88
C TYR A 536 -22.60 -36.11 58.70
N LYS A 537 -23.53 -37.05 58.90
CA LYS A 537 -23.25 -38.47 58.68
C LYS A 537 -23.06 -38.73 57.18
N LEU A 538 -23.92 -38.18 56.33
CA LEU A 538 -23.73 -38.20 54.87
C LEU A 538 -22.38 -37.60 54.46
N ALA A 539 -22.02 -36.44 55.01
CA ALA A 539 -20.78 -35.76 54.67
C ALA A 539 -19.53 -36.57 55.07
N ARG A 540 -19.57 -37.34 56.16
CA ARG A 540 -18.48 -38.26 56.52
C ARG A 540 -18.38 -39.41 55.54
N ASP A 541 -19.50 -40.08 55.28
CA ASP A 541 -19.54 -41.22 54.38
C ASP A 541 -19.05 -40.83 52.97
N THR A 542 -19.33 -39.62 52.50
CA THR A 542 -18.85 -39.13 51.20
C THR A 542 -17.39 -38.69 51.22
N LEU A 543 -16.88 -38.11 52.31
CA LEU A 543 -15.45 -37.80 52.45
C LEU A 543 -14.60 -39.08 52.51
N ASP A 544 -15.09 -40.12 53.17
CA ASP A 544 -14.43 -41.44 53.17
C ASP A 544 -14.42 -42.05 51.76
N ARG A 545 -15.51 -41.92 51.00
CA ARG A 545 -15.55 -42.32 49.58
C ARG A 545 -14.59 -41.50 48.72
N LEU A 546 -14.45 -40.19 48.97
CA LEU A 546 -13.51 -39.33 48.26
C LEU A 546 -12.06 -39.75 48.48
N GLY A 547 -11.72 -40.29 49.66
CA GLY A 547 -10.40 -40.84 49.94
C GLY A 547 -10.01 -42.00 49.02
N ASN A 548 -11.00 -42.74 48.51
CA ASN A 548 -10.80 -43.85 47.57
C ASN A 548 -10.80 -43.41 46.09
N LEU A 549 -10.95 -42.11 45.82
CA LEU A 549 -10.98 -41.54 44.48
C LEU A 549 -9.79 -40.60 44.24
N ARG A 550 -9.39 -40.44 42.98
CA ARG A 550 -8.30 -39.52 42.61
C ARG A 550 -8.79 -38.08 42.59
N VAL A 551 -8.64 -37.37 43.71
CA VAL A 551 -9.04 -35.96 43.85
C VAL A 551 -8.09 -35.04 43.05
N PRO A 552 -8.60 -34.10 42.22
CA PRO A 552 -7.78 -33.12 41.53
C PRO A 552 -6.99 -32.22 42.50
N PRO A 553 -5.73 -31.82 42.19
CA PRO A 553 -4.88 -31.04 43.10
C PRO A 553 -5.51 -29.76 43.63
N ARG A 554 -6.33 -29.11 42.79
CA ARG A 554 -7.07 -27.88 43.10
C ARG A 554 -8.12 -28.04 44.19
N LEU A 555 -8.68 -29.24 44.39
CA LEU A 555 -9.68 -29.53 45.44
C LEU A 555 -9.08 -30.25 46.64
N GLN A 556 -7.83 -30.71 46.53
CA GLN A 556 -7.20 -31.56 47.52
C GLN A 556 -7.12 -30.90 48.90
N ARG A 557 -6.67 -29.65 48.96
CA ARG A 557 -6.57 -28.87 50.21
C ARG A 557 -7.93 -28.73 50.90
N ASP A 558 -8.98 -28.44 50.14
CA ASP A 558 -10.33 -28.27 50.68
C ASP A 558 -10.91 -29.59 51.22
N VAL A 559 -10.70 -30.70 50.48
CA VAL A 559 -11.15 -32.03 50.90
C VAL A 559 -10.44 -32.47 52.18
N GLU A 560 -9.12 -32.26 52.27
CA GLU A 560 -8.32 -32.57 53.46
C GLU A 560 -8.82 -31.76 54.68
N LEU A 561 -9.05 -30.46 54.51
CA LEU A 561 -9.62 -29.61 55.56
C LEU A 561 -11.02 -30.04 55.99
N MET A 562 -11.90 -30.40 55.04
CA MET A 562 -13.23 -30.91 55.34
C MET A 562 -13.19 -32.23 56.11
N THR A 563 -12.27 -33.12 55.75
CA THR A 563 -12.08 -34.44 56.39
C THR A 563 -11.63 -34.30 57.85
N VAL A 564 -10.81 -33.30 58.18
CA VAL A 564 -10.45 -32.99 59.57
C VAL A 564 -11.63 -32.37 60.31
N ASN A 565 -12.27 -31.36 59.72
CA ASN A 565 -13.32 -30.58 60.38
C ASN A 565 -14.60 -31.40 60.68
N ILE A 566 -14.94 -32.38 59.84
CA ILE A 566 -16.15 -33.19 60.03
C ILE A 566 -16.07 -34.09 61.28
N ARG A 567 -14.87 -34.41 61.76
CA ARG A 567 -14.66 -35.21 62.99
C ARG A 567 -15.19 -34.52 64.24
N ALA A 568 -15.27 -33.18 64.24
CA ALA A 568 -15.79 -32.40 65.36
C ALA A 568 -17.33 -32.26 65.37
N LYS A 569 -18.03 -32.76 64.34
CA LYS A 569 -19.50 -32.68 64.21
C LYS A 569 -20.18 -33.92 64.82
N PRO A 570 -21.51 -33.95 65.07
CA PRO A 570 -22.23 -35.16 65.52
C PRO A 570 -22.37 -36.21 64.42
N PHE A 571 -22.45 -37.51 64.78
CA PHE A 571 -22.64 -38.63 63.84
C PHE A 571 -24.14 -38.87 63.52
N SER A 572 -24.85 -37.81 63.16
CA SER A 572 -26.25 -37.84 62.76
C SER A 572 -26.48 -36.87 61.61
N ASP A 573 -27.54 -37.11 60.85
CA ASP A 573 -28.06 -36.17 59.85
C ASP A 573 -29.27 -35.43 60.43
N ALA A 574 -29.55 -34.22 59.93
CA ALA A 574 -30.76 -33.49 60.28
C ALA A 574 -32.02 -34.25 59.84
N GLU A 575 -33.02 -34.36 60.72
CA GLU A 575 -34.23 -35.17 60.50
C GLU A 575 -35.05 -34.69 59.29
N ASP A 576 -35.12 -33.38 59.07
CA ASP A 576 -35.89 -32.75 57.97
C ASP A 576 -35.34 -33.11 56.58
N LEU A 577 -34.07 -33.55 56.49
CA LEU A 577 -33.45 -33.94 55.23
C LEU A 577 -33.70 -35.42 54.88
N LEU A 578 -34.14 -36.22 55.84
CA LEU A 578 -34.29 -37.67 55.65
C LEU A 578 -35.45 -37.96 54.69
N PRO A 579 -35.24 -38.73 53.61
CA PRO A 579 -36.30 -38.97 52.64
C PRO A 579 -37.36 -39.91 53.20
N VAL A 580 -38.62 -39.50 53.09
CA VAL A 580 -39.77 -40.28 53.53
C VAL A 580 -40.21 -41.22 52.41
N CYS A 581 -40.45 -42.49 52.73
CA CYS A 581 -41.10 -43.40 51.79
C CYS A 581 -42.63 -43.22 51.85
N HIS A 582 -43.23 -42.71 50.78
CA HIS A 582 -44.68 -42.48 50.73
C HIS A 582 -45.53 -43.77 50.68
N ARG A 583 -44.93 -44.96 50.54
CA ARG A 583 -45.65 -46.25 50.70
C ARG A 583 -45.75 -46.71 52.14
N CYS A 584 -44.65 -46.69 52.91
CA CYS A 584 -44.61 -47.23 54.28
C CYS A 584 -44.55 -46.15 55.37
N GLY A 585 -44.38 -44.87 55.01
CA GLY A 585 -44.31 -43.74 55.93
C GLY A 585 -43.04 -43.64 56.77
N LEU A 586 -42.00 -44.44 56.47
CA LEU A 586 -40.75 -44.48 57.25
C LEU A 586 -39.65 -43.64 56.58
N ASN A 587 -38.80 -43.02 57.41
CA ASN A 587 -37.64 -42.24 56.98
C ASN A 587 -36.50 -43.15 56.53
N ASN A 588 -35.82 -42.77 55.45
CA ASN A 588 -34.69 -43.49 54.89
C ASN A 588 -33.38 -42.75 55.22
N PRO A 589 -32.24 -43.46 55.31
CA PRO A 589 -30.93 -42.81 55.39
C PRO A 589 -30.63 -41.97 54.13
N LEU A 590 -29.89 -40.87 54.25
CA LEU A 590 -29.51 -40.05 53.09
C LEU A 590 -28.66 -40.79 52.04
N THR A 591 -27.99 -41.86 52.47
CA THR A 591 -27.19 -42.79 51.65
C THR A 591 -28.02 -43.89 50.99
N CYS A 592 -29.35 -43.89 51.16
CA CYS A 592 -30.21 -44.87 50.50
C CYS A 592 -30.09 -44.76 48.97
N GLY A 593 -30.21 -45.91 48.29
CA GLY A 593 -30.29 -45.95 46.83
C GLY A 593 -31.63 -45.46 46.31
N MET A 594 -31.99 -45.92 45.12
CA MET A 594 -33.25 -45.56 44.44
C MET A 594 -34.50 -46.25 45.01
N ASN A 595 -34.35 -47.09 46.03
CA ASN A 595 -35.44 -47.86 46.62
C ASN A 595 -35.47 -47.69 48.13
N CYS A 596 -36.68 -47.73 48.70
CA CYS A 596 -36.87 -47.72 50.14
C CYS A 596 -36.16 -48.91 50.80
N VAL A 597 -35.40 -48.65 51.86
CA VAL A 597 -34.64 -49.70 52.54
C VAL A 597 -35.57 -50.71 53.23
N HIS A 598 -36.76 -50.27 53.64
CA HIS A 598 -37.76 -51.05 54.38
C HIS A 598 -38.70 -51.86 53.47
N CYS A 599 -39.43 -51.21 52.57
CA CYS A 599 -40.46 -51.88 51.72
C CYS A 599 -39.99 -52.18 50.29
N LYS A 600 -38.75 -51.81 49.93
CA LYS A 600 -38.14 -51.99 48.60
C LYS A 600 -38.83 -51.26 47.44
N THR A 601 -39.86 -50.45 47.71
CA THR A 601 -40.52 -49.63 46.69
C THR A 601 -39.54 -48.65 46.05
N PRO A 602 -39.51 -48.56 44.71
CA PRO A 602 -38.71 -47.58 44.00
C PRO A 602 -39.24 -46.16 44.25
N PHE A 603 -38.34 -45.22 44.50
CA PHE A 603 -38.66 -43.82 44.66
C PHE A 603 -38.91 -43.16 43.31
N GLN A 604 -39.95 -42.32 43.24
CA GLN A 604 -40.17 -41.43 42.09
C GLN A 604 -39.58 -40.07 42.41
N TYR A 605 -38.78 -39.51 41.52
CA TYR A 605 -38.06 -38.26 41.74
C TYR A 605 -38.61 -37.14 40.87
N SER A 606 -38.69 -35.95 41.45
CA SER A 606 -38.90 -34.70 40.70
C SER A 606 -37.67 -34.39 39.87
N PHE A 607 -37.76 -34.22 38.54
CA PHE A 607 -36.60 -33.82 37.74
C PHE A 607 -36.28 -32.31 37.81
N ALA A 608 -37.10 -31.53 38.54
CA ALA A 608 -36.83 -30.12 38.83
C ALA A 608 -36.04 -29.92 40.14
N THR A 609 -36.44 -30.63 41.21
CA THR A 609 -35.87 -30.47 42.57
C THR A 609 -35.12 -31.72 43.07
N PHE A 610 -35.27 -32.86 42.39
CA PHE A 610 -34.73 -34.18 42.77
C PHE A 610 -35.20 -34.68 44.14
N GLU A 611 -36.30 -34.13 44.64
CA GLU A 611 -37.01 -34.64 45.81
C GLU A 611 -37.83 -35.87 45.45
N ILE A 612 -38.07 -36.70 46.46
CA ILE A 612 -38.93 -37.88 46.32
C ILE A 612 -40.38 -37.41 46.31
N LEU A 613 -41.10 -37.75 45.24
CA LEU A 613 -42.49 -37.41 45.06
C LEU A 613 -43.40 -38.41 45.80
N PRO A 614 -44.61 -37.98 46.23
CA PRO A 614 -45.62 -38.84 46.85
C PRO A 614 -46.32 -39.78 45.85
N LEU A 615 -45.59 -40.31 44.88
CA LEU A 615 -46.10 -41.16 43.81
C LEU A 615 -45.69 -42.61 44.02
N ILE A 616 -46.66 -43.53 43.88
CA ILE A 616 -46.44 -44.96 43.95
C ILE A 616 -46.94 -45.61 42.67
N GLU A 617 -46.08 -46.39 42.01
CA GLU A 617 -46.48 -47.15 40.84
C GLU A 617 -47.34 -48.36 41.21
N PHE A 618 -48.44 -48.53 40.47
CA PHE A 618 -49.23 -49.75 40.46
C PHE A 618 -49.33 -50.29 39.03
N TYR A 619 -49.67 -51.57 38.95
CA TYR A 619 -49.81 -52.29 37.70
C TYR A 619 -51.28 -52.67 37.50
N ILE A 620 -51.66 -52.98 36.27
CA ILE A 620 -53.01 -53.42 35.92
C ILE A 620 -52.97 -54.92 35.67
N ASP A 621 -54.05 -55.62 35.98
CA ASP A 621 -54.19 -57.04 35.66
C ASP A 621 -54.10 -57.29 34.15
N ASP A 622 -53.47 -58.42 33.77
CA ASP A 622 -53.14 -58.74 32.38
C ASP A 622 -54.38 -58.89 31.47
N ASP A 623 -55.56 -59.04 32.06
CA ASP A 623 -56.86 -59.20 31.39
C ASP A 623 -57.48 -57.88 30.90
N ILE A 624 -56.84 -56.74 31.19
CA ILE A 624 -57.34 -55.40 30.86
C ILE A 624 -56.34 -54.71 29.91
N PRO A 625 -56.73 -54.39 28.67
CA PRO A 625 -55.90 -53.64 27.75
C PRO A 625 -55.68 -52.21 28.26
N ALA A 626 -54.52 -51.62 27.95
CA ALA A 626 -54.11 -50.32 28.47
C ALA A 626 -55.11 -49.20 28.14
N GLU A 627 -55.74 -49.23 26.96
CA GLU A 627 -56.76 -48.26 26.55
C GLU A 627 -58.02 -48.33 27.43
N GLU A 628 -58.46 -49.56 27.76
CA GLU A 628 -59.60 -49.79 28.67
C GLU A 628 -59.24 -49.28 30.07
N ALA A 629 -58.04 -49.57 30.56
CA ALA A 629 -57.61 -49.10 31.88
C ALA A 629 -57.53 -47.57 32.01
N VAL A 630 -57.08 -46.87 30.95
CA VAL A 630 -57.11 -45.40 30.90
C VAL A 630 -58.55 -44.90 30.97
N SER A 631 -59.46 -45.49 30.18
CA SER A 631 -60.88 -45.12 30.21
C SER A 631 -61.53 -45.35 31.58
N LEU A 632 -61.14 -46.40 32.31
CA LEU A 632 -61.67 -46.70 33.64
C LEU A 632 -61.18 -45.67 34.68
N VAL A 633 -59.90 -45.30 34.64
CA VAL A 633 -59.32 -44.29 35.56
C VAL A 633 -59.86 -42.88 35.28
N GLU A 634 -60.17 -42.56 34.03
CA GLU A 634 -60.74 -41.26 33.68
C GLU A 634 -62.24 -41.13 33.96
N SER A 635 -62.92 -42.24 34.23
CA SER A 635 -64.33 -42.25 34.60
C SER A 635 -64.54 -41.66 36.02
N GLU A 636 -65.67 -41.00 36.25
CA GLU A 636 -65.97 -40.47 37.58
C GLU A 636 -66.29 -41.63 38.54
N PRO A 637 -65.64 -41.70 39.72
CA PRO A 637 -65.89 -42.78 40.66
C PRO A 637 -67.31 -42.70 41.24
N PRO A 638 -67.90 -43.84 41.64
CA PRO A 638 -69.21 -43.86 42.26
C PRO A 638 -69.23 -43.01 43.55
N LEU A 639 -70.27 -42.18 43.70
CA LEU A 639 -70.45 -41.17 44.77
C LEU A 639 -70.29 -41.69 46.22
N SER A 640 -70.30 -42.99 46.44
CA SER A 640 -70.17 -43.62 47.76
C SER A 640 -68.72 -43.78 48.26
N ASP A 641 -67.70 -43.64 47.41
CA ASP A 641 -66.29 -43.97 47.71
C ASP A 641 -65.33 -42.77 47.54
N SER A 642 -65.62 -41.64 48.20
CA SER A 642 -64.67 -40.53 48.28
C SER A 642 -63.49 -40.92 49.20
N ASN A 643 -62.26 -40.97 48.67
CA ASN A 643 -61.00 -41.41 49.34
C ASN A 643 -60.63 -42.90 49.31
N PHE A 644 -60.96 -43.64 48.24
CA PHE A 644 -60.38 -44.97 48.05
C PHE A 644 -58.84 -44.88 47.85
N ASN A 645 -58.08 -45.51 48.77
CA ASN A 645 -56.61 -45.62 48.65
C ASN A 645 -56.21 -47.10 48.58
N PRO A 646 -55.76 -47.59 47.41
CA PRO A 646 -55.43 -49.01 47.22
C PRO A 646 -54.23 -49.48 48.07
N PHE A 647 -53.51 -48.56 48.71
CA PHE A 647 -52.31 -48.85 49.49
C PHE A 647 -52.52 -48.83 51.01
N GLN A 648 -53.68 -48.40 51.53
CA GLN A 648 -53.93 -48.24 52.98
C GLN A 648 -53.73 -49.55 53.78
N ASN A 649 -54.16 -50.70 53.24
CA ASN A 649 -54.05 -52.00 53.93
C ASN A 649 -52.82 -52.83 53.49
N VAL A 650 -52.10 -52.39 52.45
CA VAL A 650 -50.98 -53.12 51.81
C VAL A 650 -49.62 -52.46 52.09
N ALA A 651 -49.60 -51.32 52.79
CA ALA A 651 -48.45 -50.47 53.07
C ALA A 651 -47.19 -51.16 53.67
N LYS A 652 -47.33 -52.39 54.22
CA LYS A 652 -46.25 -53.12 54.91
C LYS A 652 -45.73 -54.37 54.18
N LYS A 653 -46.31 -54.77 53.03
CA LYS A 653 -45.87 -55.95 52.28
C LYS A 653 -45.01 -55.56 51.07
N SER A 654 -43.89 -56.27 50.87
CA SER A 654 -43.06 -56.17 49.67
C SER A 654 -43.72 -56.90 48.51
N GLY A 655 -44.02 -56.18 47.42
CA GLY A 655 -44.63 -56.75 46.22
C GLY A 655 -45.19 -55.68 45.30
N GLU A 656 -45.34 -56.04 44.03
CA GLU A 656 -46.08 -55.26 43.02
C GLU A 656 -47.57 -55.25 43.38
N ILE A 657 -48.21 -54.09 43.24
CA ILE A 657 -49.65 -53.95 43.49
C ILE A 657 -50.32 -53.91 42.15
N ARG A 658 -51.21 -54.88 41.90
CA ARG A 658 -52.04 -54.97 40.70
C ARG A 658 -53.47 -54.60 41.04
N LEU A 659 -54.09 -53.76 40.22
CA LEU A 659 -55.49 -53.33 40.38
C LEU A 659 -56.36 -53.97 39.29
N ASN A 660 -57.54 -54.44 39.72
CA ASN A 660 -58.56 -55.02 38.85
C ASN A 660 -59.54 -53.95 38.32
N ARG A 661 -60.49 -54.33 37.46
CA ARG A 661 -61.47 -53.40 36.87
C ARG A 661 -62.23 -52.59 37.92
N ASP A 662 -62.68 -53.24 39.00
CA ASP A 662 -63.45 -52.58 40.07
C ASP A 662 -62.59 -51.56 40.83
N ASP A 663 -61.34 -51.89 41.17
CA ASP A 663 -60.42 -50.99 41.84
C ASP A 663 -60.09 -49.76 40.99
N LEU A 664 -59.96 -49.92 39.65
CA LEU A 664 -59.70 -48.82 38.73
C LEU A 664 -60.87 -47.83 38.65
N THR A 665 -62.12 -48.31 38.66
CA THR A 665 -63.33 -47.44 38.63
C THR A 665 -63.52 -46.61 39.90
N ARG A 666 -62.87 -47.00 41.00
CA ARG A 666 -62.95 -46.32 42.30
C ARG A 666 -61.87 -45.27 42.49
N LEU A 667 -60.92 -45.19 41.56
CA LEU A 667 -59.85 -44.18 41.61
C LEU A 667 -60.37 -42.82 41.16
N GLU A 668 -60.03 -41.79 41.91
CA GLU A 668 -60.29 -40.43 41.48
C GLU A 668 -59.30 -39.99 40.39
N LYS A 669 -59.80 -39.41 39.30
CA LYS A 669 -59.00 -38.92 38.18
C LYS A 669 -57.84 -38.00 38.59
N GLY A 670 -58.03 -37.18 39.62
CA GLY A 670 -57.00 -36.26 40.13
C GLY A 670 -55.88 -36.94 40.95
N GLN A 671 -56.07 -38.19 41.35
CA GLN A 671 -55.11 -38.94 42.18
C GLN A 671 -54.23 -39.88 41.35
N VAL A 672 -54.51 -40.08 40.06
CA VAL A 672 -53.73 -40.97 39.20
C VAL A 672 -53.03 -40.19 38.10
N ILE A 673 -51.73 -40.43 37.94
CA ILE A 673 -50.91 -39.87 36.87
C ILE A 673 -50.59 -40.98 35.88
N ILE A 674 -51.01 -40.78 34.64
CA ILE A 674 -50.82 -41.74 33.54
C ILE A 674 -49.66 -41.29 32.66
N LEU A 675 -48.65 -42.16 32.53
CA LEU A 675 -47.49 -41.94 31.68
C LEU A 675 -47.60 -42.79 30.40
N HIS A 676 -48.14 -42.19 29.35
CA HIS A 676 -48.20 -42.79 28.01
C HIS A 676 -46.80 -42.82 27.37
N TRP A 677 -46.26 -44.02 27.22
CA TRP A 677 -45.01 -44.25 26.50
C TRP A 677 -45.30 -44.85 25.11
N PRO A 678 -44.52 -44.49 24.08
CA PRO A 678 -44.65 -45.10 22.77
C PRO A 678 -44.25 -46.58 22.80
N GLU A 679 -44.89 -47.40 21.98
CA GLU A 679 -44.53 -48.81 21.82
C GLU A 679 -43.03 -48.95 21.48
N PRO A 680 -42.30 -49.92 22.07
CA PRO A 680 -42.76 -51.08 22.83
C PRO A 680 -42.92 -50.86 24.35
N LEU A 681 -42.78 -49.63 24.85
CA LEU A 681 -42.87 -49.34 26.28
C LEU A 681 -44.33 -49.31 26.76
N LYS A 682 -44.65 -50.06 27.82
CA LYS A 682 -45.99 -50.07 28.41
C LYS A 682 -46.32 -48.73 29.09
N THR A 683 -47.59 -48.33 29.03
CA THR A 683 -48.11 -47.19 29.81
C THR A 683 -47.95 -47.48 31.31
N ARG A 684 -47.44 -46.51 32.06
CA ARG A 684 -47.22 -46.62 33.51
C ARG A 684 -48.27 -45.81 34.28
N PHE A 685 -48.72 -46.34 35.41
CA PHE A 685 -49.75 -45.72 36.25
C PHE A 685 -49.18 -45.43 37.63
N LEU A 686 -49.25 -44.16 38.04
CA LEU A 686 -48.72 -43.68 39.32
C LEU A 686 -49.88 -43.14 40.16
N PHE A 687 -49.99 -43.60 41.40
CA PHE A 687 -50.95 -43.09 42.37
C PHE A 687 -50.32 -42.01 43.24
N ASN A 688 -50.95 -40.86 43.35
CA ASN A 688 -50.55 -39.74 44.19
C ASN A 688 -51.15 -39.87 45.60
N GLN A 689 -50.30 -40.23 46.57
CA GLN A 689 -50.66 -40.37 47.97
C GLN A 689 -50.96 -39.03 48.66
N MET A 690 -50.51 -37.91 48.09
CA MET A 690 -50.75 -36.57 48.63
C MET A 690 -51.27 -35.64 47.52
N PRO A 691 -52.58 -35.68 47.23
CA PRO A 691 -53.19 -34.85 46.18
C PRO A 691 -53.03 -33.34 46.40
N SER A 692 -52.74 -32.91 47.64
CA SER A 692 -52.43 -31.52 47.98
C SER A 692 -51.12 -31.02 47.35
N ILE A 693 -50.19 -31.91 46.99
CA ILE A 693 -48.94 -31.57 46.32
C ILE A 693 -49.20 -31.61 44.81
N SER A 694 -49.09 -30.45 44.16
CA SER A 694 -49.26 -30.34 42.72
C SER A 694 -48.08 -30.96 41.97
N VAL A 695 -48.30 -32.13 41.38
CA VAL A 695 -47.32 -32.78 40.52
C VAL A 695 -47.62 -32.42 39.07
N SER A 696 -46.62 -31.93 38.36
CA SER A 696 -46.71 -31.63 36.93
C SER A 696 -45.86 -32.60 36.12
N LYS A 697 -46.40 -33.06 35.00
CA LYS A 697 -45.73 -33.96 34.06
C LYS A 697 -45.14 -33.14 32.92
N CYS A 698 -43.87 -33.37 32.59
CA CYS A 698 -43.27 -32.73 31.44
C CYS A 698 -43.85 -33.32 30.13
N PRO A 699 -44.44 -32.49 29.23
CA PRO A 699 -45.08 -32.99 28.02
C PRO A 699 -44.10 -33.57 26.99
N SER A 700 -42.80 -33.30 27.11
CA SER A 700 -41.79 -33.77 26.15
C SER A 700 -41.07 -35.05 26.57
N CYS A 701 -40.79 -35.24 27.86
CA CYS A 701 -39.98 -36.37 28.35
C CYS A 701 -40.72 -37.33 29.29
N ASN A 702 -42.02 -37.10 29.57
CA ASN A 702 -42.84 -37.91 30.46
C ASN A 702 -42.23 -38.10 31.87
N LYS A 703 -41.44 -37.13 32.33
CA LYS A 703 -40.81 -37.10 33.65
C LYS A 703 -41.35 -35.98 34.52
#